data_AF-A0A8H5YPM7-F1
#
_entry.id   AF-A0A8H5YPM7-F1
#
_cell.length_a   1.000
_cell.length_b   1.000
_cell.length_c   1.000
_cell.angle_alpha   90.00
_cell.angle_beta   90.00
_cell.angle_gamma   90.00
#
_symmetry.space_group_name_H-M   'P 1'
#
loop_
_entity.id
_entity.type
_entity.pdbx_description
1 polymer ?
#
loop_
_entity_poly.entity_id
_entity_poly.type
_entity_poly.pdbx_seq_one_letter_code
_entity_poly.pdbx_strand_id
1 'polypeptide(L)'
;MDCSPSRLRRLVSDEKAEFDADIAGPGVLAAFLITSLIALATLILAFLTISVPARLLNSGDAVIAAGARRTYHRLRAKFPKTKRTKAVQSRTERTHAFMAFMIAISDQILVSQVSILIAALIIHDDITIYSSNIVIALGCLASTVHLGSFPFYIDRIRDHSTAKIIRVLAMITGSGMLVFLLVVQLSYTWDMETHVYFICTLQNYRMNDEMGGADYLSIIMGMFVPLTVLYGTYEIVQLLYRNEPADDKSNEPDPRSESPIARRNRSDNGGIELQRLSRLESQANSENNREPGDIEVESEAIVSILQLISGSNIEITTDNETNYQHQKSILLKPRGAKIRFKELLEEIKESNRGHLLNKWLKLKALTILTSRTVSTRKLRLLARLTAETWAFHQCRGGFAWRLFWLWSGNVYGIVTILTSRAVTTGMSGNPNKMGFGQIVPLTLLALPIFAAMEGRAGYKQKLKSIEKARVDQATFETSVTGNLRSQSRGQYLAQRQNLPEEIDIARIKIVQDVLKKRAKDIGCPELYNWVTGDKLTSAPSLQMGIAIHAAVMFTVATLLGFSMAYDIANMNITLIAFLFVLAARRLIGLCSVGLVMRSYPMILDHLGCTGHLPNQQSGSQGERMAVAQAAGDAGEDLGDRVGEEES
;
A
#
# COMPACT_ATOMS: atom_id res chain seq x y z
N MET A 1 17.74 43.77 14.00
CA MET A 1 17.08 44.41 12.84
C MET A 1 16.04 45.42 13.33
N ASP A 2 15.74 46.49 12.58
CA ASP A 2 14.70 47.48 12.92
C ASP A 2 13.40 47.12 12.19
N CYS A 3 12.43 46.59 12.94
CA CYS A 3 11.15 46.11 12.43
C CYS A 3 10.05 47.17 12.41
N SER A 4 10.40 48.47 12.35
CA SER A 4 9.42 49.54 12.25
C SER A 4 8.62 49.44 10.93
N PRO A 5 7.26 49.42 10.97
CA PRO A 5 6.44 49.23 9.77
C PRO A 5 6.67 50.29 8.68
N SER A 6 6.98 51.53 9.07
CA SER A 6 7.23 52.63 8.15
C SER A 6 8.56 52.52 7.39
N ARG A 7 9.55 51.84 7.97
CA ARG A 7 10.82 51.53 7.32
C ARG A 7 10.69 50.33 6.39
N LEU A 8 10.02 49.27 6.85
CA LEU A 8 9.78 48.06 6.06
C LEU A 8 8.97 48.36 4.79
N ARG A 9 7.89 49.16 4.89
CA ARG A 9 7.14 49.64 3.71
C ARG A 9 8.00 50.42 2.72
N ARG A 10 8.94 51.25 3.21
CA ARG A 10 9.89 51.95 2.34
C ARG A 10 10.86 50.99 1.66
N LEU A 11 11.33 49.96 2.34
CA LEU A 11 12.21 48.95 1.72
C LEU A 11 11.51 48.21 0.58
N VAL A 12 10.23 47.85 0.76
CA VAL A 12 9.40 47.24 -0.30
C VAL A 12 9.15 48.22 -1.44
N SER A 13 8.74 49.45 -1.13
CA SER A 13 8.45 50.49 -2.13
C SER A 13 9.66 50.89 -2.95
N ASP A 14 10.85 50.86 -2.35
CA ASP A 14 12.11 51.17 -3.02
C ASP A 14 12.74 49.93 -3.70
N GLU A 15 12.06 48.78 -3.66
CA GLU A 15 12.54 47.48 -4.14
C GLU A 15 13.91 47.08 -3.56
N LYS A 16 14.19 47.39 -2.29
CA LYS A 16 15.52 47.18 -1.66
C LYS A 16 15.68 45.84 -0.94
N ALA A 17 14.67 44.97 -0.94
CA ALA A 17 14.78 43.64 -0.33
C ALA A 17 15.45 42.67 -1.32
N GLU A 18 16.64 42.17 -1.02
CA GLU A 18 17.40 41.34 -1.97
C GLU A 18 16.89 39.89 -2.04
N PHE A 19 17.00 39.27 -3.22
CA PHE A 19 16.80 37.84 -3.40
C PHE A 19 17.93 37.02 -2.77
N ASP A 20 17.58 36.05 -1.93
CA ASP A 20 18.50 35.00 -1.52
C ASP A 20 18.61 33.95 -2.64
N ALA A 21 19.61 34.12 -3.51
CA ALA A 21 19.85 33.21 -4.62
C ALA A 21 20.33 31.82 -4.18
N ASP A 22 20.90 31.67 -2.98
CA ASP A 22 21.35 30.36 -2.49
C ASP A 22 20.19 29.54 -1.90
N ILE A 23 19.07 30.18 -1.59
CA ILE A 23 17.83 29.52 -1.15
C ILE A 23 16.80 29.42 -2.28
N ALA A 24 16.44 30.56 -2.89
CA ALA A 24 15.36 30.66 -3.88
C ALA A 24 15.85 30.56 -5.33
N GLY A 25 17.14 30.28 -5.53
CA GLY A 25 17.75 30.22 -6.85
C GLY A 25 17.25 29.05 -7.71
N PRO A 26 17.28 29.20 -9.05
CA PRO A 26 16.78 28.19 -9.98
C PRO A 26 17.40 26.81 -9.82
N GLY A 27 18.68 26.70 -9.44
CA GLY A 27 19.33 25.39 -9.32
C GLY A 27 18.85 24.60 -8.10
N VAL A 28 18.60 25.25 -6.97
CA VAL A 28 18.01 24.61 -5.78
C VAL A 28 16.60 24.13 -6.09
N LEU A 29 15.78 25.01 -6.68
CA LEU A 29 14.41 24.68 -7.09
C LEU A 29 14.39 23.50 -8.07
N ALA A 30 15.23 23.54 -9.10
CA ALA A 30 15.33 22.47 -10.08
C ALA A 30 15.76 21.16 -9.44
N ALA A 31 16.73 21.16 -8.52
CA ALA A 31 17.19 19.95 -7.85
C ALA A 31 16.06 19.26 -7.05
N PHE A 32 15.30 20.01 -6.25
CA PHE A 32 14.17 19.44 -5.49
C PHE A 32 13.05 18.97 -6.42
N LEU A 33 12.67 19.77 -7.43
CA LEU A 33 11.62 19.42 -8.39
C LEU A 33 11.99 18.15 -9.19
N ILE A 34 13.20 18.09 -9.74
CA ILE A 34 13.69 16.94 -10.50
C ILE A 34 13.74 15.71 -9.60
N THR A 35 14.29 15.81 -8.39
CA THR A 35 14.36 14.68 -7.45
C THR A 35 12.96 14.14 -7.14
N SER A 36 12.00 15.03 -6.87
CA SER A 36 10.61 14.67 -6.56
C SER A 36 9.92 13.98 -7.73
N LEU A 37 10.07 14.52 -8.95
CA LEU A 37 9.50 13.96 -10.17
C LEU A 37 10.13 12.60 -10.51
N ILE A 38 11.44 12.45 -10.34
CA ILE A 38 12.13 11.17 -10.53
C ILE A 38 11.64 10.13 -9.53
N ALA A 39 11.49 10.50 -8.25
CA ALA A 39 10.99 9.61 -7.21
C ALA A 39 9.58 9.09 -7.55
N LEU A 40 8.68 9.99 -7.92
CA LEU A 40 7.33 9.67 -8.33
C LEU A 40 7.31 8.79 -9.60
N ALA A 41 8.05 9.17 -10.64
CA ALA A 41 8.14 8.42 -11.88
C ALA A 41 8.67 7.00 -11.64
N THR A 42 9.64 6.86 -10.74
CA THR A 42 10.20 5.56 -10.35
C THR A 42 9.16 4.69 -9.67
N LEU A 43 8.38 5.23 -8.72
CA LEU A 43 7.31 4.48 -8.07
C LEU A 43 6.18 4.09 -9.04
N ILE A 44 5.82 4.98 -9.98
CA ILE A 44 4.89 4.67 -11.07
C ILE A 44 5.45 3.52 -11.92
N LEU A 45 6.71 3.58 -12.35
CA LEU A 45 7.34 2.53 -13.16
C LEU A 45 7.48 1.22 -12.39
N ALA A 46 7.81 1.26 -11.10
CA ALA A 46 7.85 0.08 -10.24
C ALA A 46 6.45 -0.56 -10.14
N PHE A 47 5.40 0.24 -9.98
CA PHE A 47 4.01 -0.22 -9.96
C PHE A 47 3.58 -0.82 -11.31
N LEU A 48 3.82 -0.11 -12.41
CA LEU A 48 3.51 -0.58 -13.76
C LEU A 48 4.29 -1.85 -14.12
N THR A 49 5.50 -2.05 -13.60
CA THR A 49 6.28 -3.28 -13.83
C THR A 49 6.04 -4.37 -12.78
N ILE A 50 5.10 -4.18 -11.84
CA ILE A 50 4.83 -5.07 -10.69
C ILE A 50 6.14 -5.37 -9.92
N SER A 51 7.10 -4.45 -9.95
CA SER A 51 8.36 -4.52 -9.22
C SER A 51 8.22 -3.96 -7.79
N VAL A 52 6.98 -3.79 -7.31
CA VAL A 52 6.64 -3.41 -5.92
C VAL A 52 6.61 -4.65 -5.03
N PRO A 53 7.04 -4.56 -3.75
CA PRO A 53 6.94 -5.65 -2.79
C PRO A 53 5.53 -6.22 -2.66
N ALA A 54 5.42 -7.55 -2.59
CA ALA A 54 4.13 -8.24 -2.52
C ALA A 54 3.28 -7.80 -1.32
N ARG A 55 3.89 -7.45 -0.17
CA ARG A 55 3.19 -6.96 1.03
C ARG A 55 2.40 -5.66 0.80
N LEU A 56 2.78 -4.86 -0.21
CA LEU A 56 2.15 -3.57 -0.49
C LEU A 56 1.04 -3.70 -1.54
N LEU A 57 1.02 -4.79 -2.29
CA LEU A 57 0.08 -5.01 -3.40
C LEU A 57 -1.13 -5.79 -2.93
N ASN A 58 -2.32 -5.33 -3.32
CA ASN A 58 -3.58 -6.05 -3.10
C ASN A 58 -4.27 -6.45 -4.42
N SER A 59 -5.45 -7.06 -4.33
CA SER A 59 -6.25 -7.48 -5.50
C SER A 59 -6.62 -6.29 -6.39
N GLY A 60 -6.91 -5.13 -5.80
CA GLY A 60 -7.24 -3.91 -6.55
C GLY A 60 -6.03 -3.34 -7.30
N ASP A 61 -4.87 -3.31 -6.66
CA ASP A 61 -3.62 -2.87 -7.28
C ASP A 61 -3.27 -3.71 -8.52
N ALA A 62 -3.51 -5.02 -8.47
CA ALA A 62 -3.30 -5.90 -9.61
C ALA A 62 -4.17 -5.51 -10.82
N VAL A 63 -5.43 -5.15 -10.57
CA VAL A 63 -6.36 -4.69 -11.62
C VAL A 63 -5.92 -3.35 -12.19
N ILE A 64 -5.56 -2.39 -11.33
CA ILE A 64 -5.07 -1.08 -11.75
C ILE A 64 -3.78 -1.23 -12.57
N ALA A 65 -2.83 -2.03 -12.09
CA ALA A 65 -1.57 -2.29 -12.80
C ALA A 65 -1.80 -2.96 -14.15
N ALA A 66 -2.69 -3.96 -14.24
CA ALA A 66 -3.03 -4.61 -15.51
C ALA A 66 -3.68 -3.65 -16.50
N GLY A 67 -4.62 -2.82 -16.05
CA GLY A 67 -5.26 -1.79 -16.88
C GLY A 67 -4.24 -0.76 -17.39
N ALA A 68 -3.41 -0.23 -16.49
CA ALA A 68 -2.41 0.78 -16.81
C ALA A 68 -1.31 0.24 -17.74
N ARG A 69 -0.90 -1.03 -17.59
CA ARG A 69 0.03 -1.71 -18.50
C ARG A 69 -0.51 -1.75 -19.93
N ARG A 70 -1.78 -2.13 -20.13
CA ARG A 70 -2.38 -2.15 -21.48
C ARG A 70 -2.28 -0.78 -22.15
N THR A 71 -2.57 0.28 -21.40
CA THR A 71 -2.44 1.66 -21.88
C THR A 71 -0.98 2.01 -22.18
N TYR A 72 -0.05 1.67 -21.28
CA TYR A 72 1.38 1.90 -21.46
C TYR A 72 1.95 1.18 -22.69
N HIS A 73 1.61 -0.09 -22.91
CA HIS A 73 2.06 -0.85 -24.09
C HIS A 73 1.53 -0.24 -25.38
N ARG A 74 0.26 0.20 -25.42
CA ARG A 74 -0.30 0.94 -26.58
C ARG A 74 0.42 2.25 -26.85
N LEU A 75 0.78 2.99 -25.81
CA LEU A 75 1.56 4.24 -25.94
C LEU A 75 2.99 3.96 -26.40
N ARG A 76 3.63 2.93 -25.85
CA ARG A 76 5.00 2.53 -26.18
C ARG A 76 5.13 1.98 -27.60
N ALA A 77 4.10 1.31 -28.12
CA ALA A 77 4.07 0.83 -29.49
C ALA A 77 4.18 1.96 -30.54
N LYS A 78 3.91 3.22 -30.15
CA LYS A 78 4.08 4.40 -31.01
C LYS A 78 5.52 4.94 -31.07
N PHE A 79 6.45 4.43 -30.25
CA PHE A 79 7.84 4.86 -30.22
C PHE A 79 8.77 3.81 -30.85
N PRO A 80 9.82 4.23 -31.60
CA PRO A 80 10.76 3.31 -32.24
C PRO A 80 11.48 2.45 -31.19
N LYS A 81 11.57 1.13 -31.46
CA LYS A 81 12.18 0.14 -30.57
C LYS A 81 13.67 0.49 -30.37
N THR A 82 14.04 1.00 -29.20
CA THR A 82 15.44 1.08 -28.78
C THR A 82 15.98 -0.36 -28.62
N LYS A 83 17.16 -0.63 -29.20
CA LYS A 83 17.81 -1.96 -29.15
C LYS A 83 17.80 -2.48 -27.72
N ARG A 84 17.15 -3.64 -27.55
CA ARG A 84 16.89 -4.29 -26.27
C ARG A 84 18.23 -4.63 -25.60
N THR A 85 18.66 -3.88 -24.58
CA THR A 85 19.62 -4.39 -23.60
C THR A 85 19.02 -5.64 -22.99
N LYS A 86 19.76 -6.76 -23.01
CA LYS A 86 19.36 -8.08 -22.48
C LYS A 86 18.40 -7.94 -21.30
N ALA A 87 17.19 -8.48 -21.47
CA ALA A 87 16.13 -8.41 -20.48
C ALA A 87 16.67 -8.82 -19.10
N VAL A 88 16.49 -7.95 -18.10
CA VAL A 88 16.76 -8.28 -16.70
C VAL A 88 16.03 -9.59 -16.38
N GLN A 89 16.79 -10.62 -16.03
CA GLN A 89 16.34 -12.03 -16.04
C GLN A 89 15.40 -12.39 -14.87
N SER A 90 15.14 -11.50 -13.89
CA SER A 90 14.15 -11.76 -12.84
C SER A 90 13.45 -10.49 -12.30
N ARG A 91 12.16 -10.61 -11.96
CA ARG A 91 11.36 -9.54 -11.29
C ARG A 91 12.03 -9.06 -9.99
N THR A 92 12.62 -9.99 -9.25
CA THR A 92 13.29 -9.73 -7.96
C THR A 92 14.52 -8.83 -8.13
N GLU A 93 15.31 -9.01 -9.20
CA GLU A 93 16.42 -8.09 -9.53
C GLU A 93 15.91 -6.66 -9.74
N ARG A 94 14.81 -6.47 -10.47
CA ARG A 94 14.21 -5.14 -10.70
C ARG A 94 13.72 -4.52 -9.41
N THR A 95 12.99 -5.29 -8.59
CA THR A 95 12.52 -4.82 -7.28
C THR A 95 13.68 -4.35 -6.41
N HIS A 96 14.78 -5.11 -6.37
CA HIS A 96 15.96 -4.74 -5.58
C HIS A 96 16.63 -3.46 -6.09
N ALA A 97 16.76 -3.30 -7.41
CA ALA A 97 17.31 -2.09 -8.02
C ALA A 97 16.43 -0.86 -7.72
N PHE A 98 15.11 -0.98 -7.87
CA PHE A 98 14.18 0.10 -7.52
C PHE A 98 14.24 0.46 -6.03
N MET A 99 14.33 -0.53 -5.13
CA MET A 99 14.49 -0.25 -3.70
C MET A 99 15.78 0.51 -3.41
N ALA A 100 16.91 0.08 -3.98
CA ALA A 100 18.20 0.75 -3.77
C ALA A 100 18.16 2.21 -4.22
N PHE A 101 17.60 2.43 -5.41
CA PHE A 101 17.42 3.75 -5.98
C PHE A 101 16.52 4.65 -5.12
N MET A 102 15.37 4.12 -4.68
CA MET A 102 14.42 4.88 -3.86
C MET A 102 14.98 5.21 -2.47
N ILE A 103 15.79 4.33 -1.88
CA ILE A 103 16.51 4.65 -0.63
C ILE A 103 17.43 5.84 -0.86
N ALA A 104 18.25 5.80 -1.91
CA ALA A 104 19.20 6.87 -2.20
C ALA A 104 18.53 8.22 -2.51
N ILE A 105 17.46 8.24 -3.32
CA ILE A 105 16.65 9.47 -3.52
C ILE A 105 16.12 9.95 -2.18
N SER A 106 15.51 9.06 -1.40
CA SER A 106 14.88 9.46 -0.17
C SER A 106 15.89 9.97 0.86
N ASP A 107 17.13 9.47 0.86
CA ASP A 107 18.19 9.98 1.73
C ASP A 107 18.69 11.34 1.25
N GLN A 108 18.91 11.51 -0.06
CA GLN A 108 19.31 12.78 -0.65
C GLN A 108 18.27 13.88 -0.35
N ILE A 109 16.99 13.61 -0.57
CA ILE A 109 15.94 14.61 -0.37
C ILE A 109 15.69 14.91 1.11
N LEU A 110 15.83 13.91 1.99
CA LEU A 110 15.71 14.10 3.44
C LEU A 110 16.84 14.97 3.99
N VAL A 111 18.09 14.69 3.60
CA VAL A 111 19.24 15.51 4.01
C VAL A 111 19.11 16.92 3.45
N SER A 112 18.75 17.06 2.16
CA SER A 112 18.56 18.37 1.53
C SER A 112 17.46 19.19 2.23
N GLN A 113 16.35 18.56 2.62
CA GLN A 113 15.29 19.19 3.39
C GLN A 113 15.78 19.69 4.75
N VAL A 114 16.48 18.84 5.51
CA VAL A 114 17.01 19.21 6.83
C VAL A 114 18.00 20.36 6.68
N SER A 115 18.90 20.29 5.71
CA SER A 115 19.90 21.33 5.45
C SER A 115 19.27 22.68 5.10
N ILE A 116 18.29 22.73 4.19
CA ILE A 116 17.68 24.02 3.80
C ILE A 116 16.85 24.64 4.93
N LEU A 117 16.16 23.80 5.73
CA LEU A 117 15.41 24.26 6.91
C LEU A 117 16.37 24.80 8.00
N ILE A 118 17.48 24.11 8.25
CA ILE A 118 18.52 24.59 9.19
C ILE A 118 19.11 25.91 8.69
N ALA A 119 19.47 26.00 7.41
CA ALA A 119 20.05 27.20 6.84
C ALA A 119 19.09 28.40 7.05
N ALA A 120 17.82 28.25 6.68
CA ALA A 120 16.80 29.28 6.85
C ALA A 120 16.62 29.74 8.31
N LEU A 121 16.67 28.80 9.27
CA LEU A 121 16.55 29.12 10.69
C LEU A 121 17.83 29.74 11.27
N ILE A 122 19.00 29.45 10.71
CA ILE A 122 20.25 30.11 11.12
C ILE A 122 20.23 31.57 10.67
N ILE A 123 19.86 31.84 9.42
CA ILE A 123 19.79 33.20 8.86
C ILE A 123 18.44 33.91 9.13
N HIS A 124 17.73 33.48 10.17
CA HIS A 124 16.38 33.97 10.50
C HIS A 124 16.27 35.50 10.67
N ASP A 125 17.37 36.17 11.03
CA ASP A 125 17.45 37.63 11.17
C ASP A 125 17.38 38.37 9.82
N ASP A 126 17.89 37.76 8.75
CA ASP A 126 18.08 38.41 7.45
C ASP A 126 17.22 37.78 6.33
N ILE A 127 16.64 36.60 6.56
CA ILE A 127 15.81 35.92 5.57
C ILE A 127 14.46 36.62 5.39
N THR A 128 14.10 36.87 4.13
CA THR A 128 12.80 37.46 3.77
C THR A 128 11.67 36.43 3.89
N ILE A 129 10.43 36.89 4.05
CA ILE A 129 9.24 36.03 3.95
C ILE A 129 9.17 35.37 2.58
N TYR A 130 9.58 36.05 1.50
CA TYR A 130 9.69 35.47 0.17
C TYR A 130 10.54 34.19 0.17
N SER A 131 11.77 34.28 0.69
CA SER A 131 12.69 33.14 0.74
C SER A 131 12.18 32.06 1.70
N SER A 132 11.54 32.46 2.81
CA SER A 132 10.91 31.55 3.75
C SER A 132 9.75 30.75 3.13
N ASN A 133 8.91 31.39 2.30
CA ASN A 133 7.84 30.71 1.55
C ASN A 133 8.40 29.63 0.62
N ILE A 134 9.51 29.92 -0.06
CA ILE A 134 10.20 28.93 -0.91
C ILE A 134 10.75 27.78 -0.06
N VAL A 135 11.39 28.06 1.08
CA VAL A 135 11.90 27.03 2.00
C VAL A 135 10.78 26.11 2.49
N ILE A 136 9.64 26.69 2.91
CA ILE A 136 8.46 25.94 3.33
C ILE A 136 7.95 25.05 2.19
N ALA A 137 7.83 25.59 0.97
CA ALA A 137 7.35 24.84 -0.19
C ALA A 137 8.28 23.67 -0.56
N LEU A 138 9.59 23.91 -0.57
CA LEU A 138 10.61 22.87 -0.77
C LEU A 138 10.56 21.80 0.33
N GLY A 139 10.39 22.22 1.59
CA GLY A 139 10.24 21.34 2.74
C GLY A 139 8.99 20.46 2.63
N CYS A 140 7.84 21.02 2.25
CA CYS A 140 6.60 20.28 2.01
C CYS A 140 6.73 19.27 0.87
N LEU A 141 7.37 19.65 -0.24
CA LEU A 141 7.64 18.76 -1.37
C LEU A 141 8.53 17.58 -0.94
N ALA A 142 9.65 17.88 -0.29
CA ALA A 142 10.58 16.88 0.21
C ALA A 142 9.96 15.94 1.26
N SER A 143 9.15 16.51 2.17
CA SER A 143 8.42 15.77 3.20
C SER A 143 7.48 14.74 2.58
N THR A 144 6.70 15.17 1.59
CA THR A 144 5.79 14.30 0.85
C THR A 144 6.53 13.12 0.21
N VAL A 145 7.67 13.37 -0.45
CA VAL A 145 8.43 12.34 -1.16
C VAL A 145 9.02 11.30 -0.21
N HIS A 146 9.71 11.73 0.85
CA HIS A 146 10.38 10.78 1.73
C HIS A 146 9.38 9.99 2.59
N LEU A 147 8.30 10.63 3.08
CA LEU A 147 7.25 9.95 3.83
C LEU A 147 6.45 8.99 2.93
N GLY A 148 6.08 9.43 1.73
CA GLY A 148 5.27 8.64 0.79
C GLY A 148 6.02 7.45 0.19
N SER A 149 7.34 7.55 0.01
CA SER A 149 8.17 6.47 -0.52
C SER A 149 8.61 5.44 0.52
N PHE A 150 8.58 5.78 1.81
CA PHE A 150 9.14 4.93 2.88
C PHE A 150 8.66 3.48 2.91
N PRO A 151 7.35 3.20 2.81
CA PRO A 151 6.87 1.81 2.88
C PRO A 151 7.41 0.91 1.76
N PHE A 152 7.85 1.49 0.64
CA PHE A 152 8.42 0.77 -0.50
C PHE A 152 9.72 0.05 -0.14
N TYR A 153 10.56 0.65 0.69
CA TYR A 153 11.91 0.15 0.99
C TYR A 153 12.15 -0.22 2.46
N ILE A 154 11.11 -0.20 3.32
CA ILE A 154 11.24 -0.48 4.77
C ILE A 154 12.02 -1.75 5.10
N ASP A 155 11.79 -2.87 4.40
CA ASP A 155 12.45 -4.15 4.70
C ASP A 155 13.98 -4.03 4.69
N ARG A 156 14.53 -3.23 3.79
CA ARG A 156 15.98 -3.07 3.66
C ARG A 156 16.59 -2.27 4.80
N ILE A 157 15.79 -1.42 5.46
CA ILE A 157 16.24 -0.57 6.57
C ILE A 157 16.01 -1.27 7.91
N ARG A 158 15.02 -2.17 8.00
CA ARG A 158 14.63 -2.85 9.23
C ARG A 158 15.82 -3.52 9.94
N ASP A 159 16.70 -4.14 9.17
CA ASP A 159 17.85 -4.89 9.68
C ASP A 159 19.07 -4.00 10.02
N HIS A 160 19.11 -2.76 9.53
CA HIS A 160 20.25 -1.84 9.70
C HIS A 160 19.99 -0.84 10.84
N SER A 161 20.26 -1.24 12.08
CA SER A 161 19.94 -0.48 13.30
C SER A 161 20.45 0.97 13.31
N THR A 162 21.67 1.23 12.84
CA THR A 162 22.29 2.57 12.87
C THR A 162 21.69 3.49 11.80
N ALA A 163 21.60 3.02 10.55
CA ALA A 163 21.01 3.79 9.45
C ALA A 163 19.54 4.13 9.73
N LYS A 164 18.82 3.20 10.37
CA LYS A 164 17.46 3.39 10.85
C LYS A 164 17.33 4.58 11.82
N ILE A 165 18.18 4.62 12.86
CA ILE A 165 18.14 5.67 13.89
C ILE A 165 18.48 7.04 13.30
N ILE A 166 19.54 7.13 12.49
CA ILE A 166 19.96 8.39 11.86
C ILE A 166 18.84 8.96 10.99
N ARG A 167 18.21 8.11 10.17
CA ARG A 167 17.10 8.52 9.30
C ARG A 167 15.88 9.00 10.09
N VAL A 168 15.52 8.29 11.16
CA VAL A 168 14.39 8.69 12.03
C VAL A 168 14.67 10.03 12.70
N LEU A 169 15.90 10.24 13.19
CA LEU A 169 16.29 11.52 13.78
C LEU A 169 16.18 12.64 12.74
N ALA A 170 16.70 12.45 11.53
CA ALA A 170 16.62 13.44 10.46
C ALA A 170 15.16 13.73 10.05
N MET A 171 14.30 12.72 9.99
CA MET A 171 12.86 12.89 9.72
C MET A 171 12.17 13.68 10.83
N ILE A 172 12.39 13.35 12.10
CA ILE A 172 11.77 14.05 13.24
C ILE A 172 12.24 15.51 13.26
N THR A 173 13.54 15.76 13.12
CA THR A 173 14.11 17.12 13.11
C THR A 173 13.60 17.91 11.91
N GLY A 174 13.65 17.35 10.69
CA GLY A 174 13.18 18.00 9.47
C GLY A 174 11.68 18.30 9.50
N SER A 175 10.85 17.33 9.87
CA SER A 175 9.41 17.54 10.02
C SER A 175 9.07 18.52 11.15
N GLY A 176 9.80 18.49 12.27
CA GLY A 176 9.62 19.44 13.38
C GLY A 176 9.88 20.89 12.98
N MET A 177 11.01 21.15 12.30
CA MET A 177 11.33 22.49 11.78
C MET A 177 10.33 22.94 10.72
N LEU A 178 9.91 22.05 9.82
CA LEU A 178 8.90 22.36 8.81
C LEU A 178 7.54 22.70 9.44
N VAL A 179 7.09 21.91 10.41
CA VAL A 179 5.84 22.17 11.15
C VAL A 179 5.93 23.49 11.89
N PHE A 180 7.05 23.82 12.51
CA PHE A 180 7.28 25.13 13.14
C PHE A 180 7.09 26.27 12.14
N LEU A 181 7.75 26.23 10.98
CA LEU A 181 7.61 27.27 9.95
C LEU A 181 6.20 27.36 9.40
N LEU A 182 5.53 26.22 9.15
CA LEU A 182 4.14 26.20 8.71
C LEU A 182 3.19 26.82 9.74
N VAL A 183 3.43 26.61 11.04
CA VAL A 183 2.63 27.25 12.09
C VAL A 183 2.86 28.76 12.13
N VAL A 184 4.12 29.20 11.98
CA VAL A 184 4.43 30.64 11.92
C VAL A 184 3.78 31.30 10.70
N GLN A 185 3.73 30.59 9.56
CA GLN A 185 3.06 31.04 8.34
C GLN A 185 1.55 31.27 8.51
N LEU A 186 0.90 30.62 9.49
CA LEU A 186 -0.52 30.85 9.79
C LEU A 186 -0.78 32.17 10.53
N SER A 187 0.26 32.88 10.96
CA SER A 187 0.09 34.15 11.66
C SER A 187 -0.41 35.24 10.73
N TYR A 188 -1.23 36.14 11.28
CA TYR A 188 -1.66 37.37 10.60
C TYR A 188 -0.46 38.25 10.18
N THR A 189 0.65 38.16 10.92
CA THR A 189 1.90 38.88 10.66
C THR A 189 2.76 38.28 9.54
N TRP A 190 2.31 37.20 8.88
CA TRP A 190 2.98 36.63 7.71
C TRP A 190 2.62 37.40 6.43
N ASP A 191 3.16 38.60 6.30
CA ASP A 191 2.86 39.53 5.21
C ASP A 191 4.11 40.23 4.68
N MET A 192 4.23 40.30 3.35
CA MET A 192 5.34 40.97 2.66
C MET A 192 5.22 42.49 2.63
N GLU A 193 4.07 43.10 2.92
CA GLU A 193 3.91 44.56 2.92
C GLU A 193 4.47 45.22 4.19
N THR A 194 4.28 44.57 5.33
CA THR A 194 4.58 45.13 6.66
C THR A 194 5.66 44.36 7.42
N HIS A 195 5.89 43.09 7.10
CA HIS A 195 6.82 42.21 7.80
C HIS A 195 7.75 41.49 6.82
N VAL A 196 8.52 42.25 6.05
CA VAL A 196 9.41 41.73 4.97
C VAL A 196 10.35 40.60 5.43
N TYR A 197 10.89 40.73 6.65
CA TYR A 197 11.87 39.79 7.22
C TYR A 197 11.24 38.89 8.26
N PHE A 198 11.66 37.63 8.28
CA PHE A 198 11.11 36.59 9.14
C PHE A 198 11.20 36.92 10.64
N ILE A 199 12.31 37.52 11.10
CA ILE A 199 12.45 37.95 12.49
C ILE A 199 11.38 38.97 12.92
N CYS A 200 10.95 39.85 12.02
CA CYS A 200 9.93 40.85 12.33
C CYS A 200 8.56 40.20 12.55
N THR A 201 8.24 39.16 11.79
CA THR A 201 7.04 38.33 12.02
C THR A 201 7.10 37.60 13.35
N LEU A 202 8.26 37.05 13.74
CA LEU A 202 8.43 36.38 15.02
C LEU A 202 8.29 37.33 16.21
N GLN A 203 8.85 38.54 16.13
CA GLN A 203 8.77 39.53 17.20
C GLN A 203 7.36 40.06 17.44
N ASN A 204 6.58 40.22 16.38
CA ASN A 204 5.21 40.74 16.43
C ASN A 204 4.15 39.65 16.23
N TYR A 205 4.47 38.38 16.51
CA TYR A 205 3.60 37.25 16.19
C TYR A 205 2.17 37.41 16.73
N ARG A 206 1.18 37.43 15.82
CA ARG A 206 -0.26 37.49 16.16
C ARG A 206 -1.04 36.50 15.30
N MET A 207 -1.88 35.69 15.94
CA MET A 207 -2.72 34.71 15.25
C MET A 207 -4.01 35.31 14.68
N ASN A 208 -4.61 36.27 15.39
CA ASN A 208 -5.87 36.89 14.98
C ASN A 208 -5.72 38.42 15.00
N ASP A 209 -6.42 39.10 14.09
CA ASP A 209 -6.71 40.52 14.27
C ASP A 209 -7.75 40.68 15.40
N GLU A 210 -7.74 41.82 16.10
CA GLU A 210 -8.61 42.10 17.25
C GLU A 210 -10.11 42.21 16.90
N MET A 211 -10.51 41.91 15.66
CA MET A 211 -11.87 42.12 15.16
C MET A 211 -12.42 40.92 14.36
N GLY A 212 -13.26 40.10 15.01
CA GLY A 212 -14.28 39.27 14.34
C GLY A 212 -14.11 37.74 14.42
N GLY A 213 -15.05 37.06 15.06
CA GLY A 213 -15.07 35.60 15.31
C GLY A 213 -15.32 34.69 14.10
N ALA A 214 -14.88 35.05 12.89
CA ALA A 214 -15.05 34.26 11.67
C ALA A 214 -13.80 33.43 11.27
N ASP A 215 -12.67 33.58 11.97
CA ASP A 215 -11.36 33.10 11.48
C ASP A 215 -10.96 31.68 11.94
N TYR A 216 -11.72 31.07 12.85
CA TYR A 216 -11.39 29.72 13.37
C TYR A 216 -11.38 28.64 12.28
N LEU A 217 -12.29 28.74 11.30
CA LEU A 217 -12.34 27.75 10.21
C LEU A 217 -11.12 27.85 9.30
N SER A 218 -10.64 29.06 9.03
CA SER A 218 -9.42 29.31 8.24
C SER A 218 -8.20 28.72 8.95
N ILE A 219 -8.04 29.00 10.24
CA ILE A 219 -6.95 28.45 11.06
C ILE A 219 -7.00 26.92 11.10
N ILE A 220 -8.18 26.32 11.31
CA ILE A 220 -8.34 24.86 11.32
C ILE A 220 -7.93 24.26 9.96
N MET A 221 -8.26 24.93 8.84
CA MET A 221 -7.89 24.48 7.51
C MET A 221 -6.39 24.64 7.24
N GLY A 222 -5.79 25.74 7.69
CA GLY A 222 -4.34 25.97 7.63
C GLY A 222 -3.54 24.92 8.40
N MET A 223 -4.10 24.36 9.48
CA MET A 223 -3.49 23.27 10.25
C MET A 223 -3.46 21.92 9.52
N PHE A 224 -4.18 21.75 8.42
CA PHE A 224 -4.26 20.47 7.69
C PHE A 224 -2.89 19.99 7.18
N VAL A 225 -2.07 20.87 6.61
CA VAL A 225 -0.74 20.53 6.09
C VAL A 225 0.23 20.17 7.24
N PRO A 226 0.40 20.99 8.29
CA PRO A 226 1.20 20.62 9.46
C PRO A 226 0.79 19.27 10.08
N LEU A 227 -0.52 19.05 10.27
CA LEU A 227 -1.03 17.81 10.85
C LEU A 227 -0.77 16.61 9.94
N THR A 228 -0.84 16.79 8.62
CA THR A 228 -0.52 15.73 7.65
C THR A 228 0.96 15.34 7.71
N VAL A 229 1.87 16.33 7.78
CA VAL A 229 3.32 16.07 7.92
C VAL A 229 3.63 15.37 9.23
N LEU A 230 3.03 15.83 10.34
CA LEU A 230 3.22 15.25 11.66
C LEU A 230 2.67 13.82 11.72
N TYR A 231 1.45 13.61 11.25
CA TYR A 231 0.83 12.28 11.20
C TYR A 231 1.60 11.32 10.31
N GLY A 232 2.05 11.75 9.13
CA GLY A 232 2.86 10.93 8.23
C GLY A 232 4.19 10.52 8.87
N THR A 233 4.86 11.45 9.56
CA THR A 233 6.10 11.15 10.30
C THR A 233 5.83 10.13 11.41
N TYR A 234 4.75 10.31 12.18
CA TYR A 234 4.32 9.37 13.21
C TYR A 234 4.01 7.98 12.64
N GLU A 235 3.26 7.88 11.54
CA GLU A 235 2.92 6.60 10.89
C GLU A 235 4.19 5.85 10.48
N ILE A 236 5.17 6.53 9.90
CA ILE A 236 6.44 5.93 9.48
C ILE A 236 7.25 5.41 10.67
N VAL A 237 7.37 6.20 11.74
CA VAL A 237 8.06 5.76 12.97
C VAL A 237 7.33 4.56 13.58
N GLN A 238 6.00 4.60 13.65
CA GLN A 238 5.21 3.48 14.15
C GLN A 238 5.41 2.23 13.30
N LEU A 239 5.36 2.34 11.97
CA LEU A 239 5.57 1.24 11.02
C LEU A 239 6.95 0.59 11.21
N LEU A 240 7.98 1.40 11.46
CA LEU A 240 9.37 0.98 11.57
C LEU A 240 9.69 0.26 12.90
N TYR A 241 9.01 0.63 13.99
CA TYR A 241 9.20 0.06 15.32
C TYR A 241 8.08 -0.91 15.74
N ARG A 242 7.09 -1.16 14.89
CA ARG A 242 6.07 -2.18 15.16
C ARG A 242 6.72 -3.56 15.08
N ASN A 243 6.83 -4.22 16.23
CA ASN A 243 7.23 -5.62 16.30
C ASN A 243 6.15 -6.47 15.59
N GLU A 244 6.48 -7.07 14.45
CA GLU A 244 5.75 -8.27 14.03
C GLU A 244 6.12 -9.40 15.01
N PRO A 245 5.17 -10.22 15.45
CA PRO A 245 5.52 -11.48 16.11
C PRO A 245 6.46 -12.20 15.14
N ALA A 246 7.62 -12.60 15.65
CA ALA A 246 8.60 -13.33 14.87
C ALA A 246 7.91 -14.58 14.31
N ASP A 247 7.66 -14.58 12.99
CA ASP A 247 7.47 -15.84 12.29
C ASP A 247 8.68 -16.70 12.60
N ASP A 248 8.39 -17.90 13.05
CA ASP A 248 9.33 -18.94 13.44
C ASP A 248 10.48 -18.96 12.44
N LYS A 249 11.67 -18.53 12.90
CA LYS A 249 12.87 -18.58 12.07
C LYS A 249 13.09 -20.05 11.76
N SER A 250 12.75 -20.42 10.53
CA SER A 250 13.28 -21.62 9.90
C SER A 250 14.79 -21.63 10.11
N ASN A 251 15.26 -22.72 10.73
CA ASN A 251 16.66 -22.97 11.02
C ASN A 251 17.48 -22.92 9.72
N GLU A 252 18.22 -21.83 9.50
CA GLU A 252 19.37 -21.80 8.60
C GLU A 252 20.63 -21.50 9.45
N PRO A 253 21.72 -22.27 9.27
CA PRO A 253 22.87 -22.22 10.16
C PRO A 253 23.80 -21.05 9.81
N ASP A 254 24.11 -20.22 10.80
CA ASP A 254 25.09 -19.13 10.68
C ASP A 254 26.53 -19.70 10.81
N PRO A 255 27.47 -19.42 9.88
CA PRO A 255 28.83 -19.94 9.98
C PRO A 255 29.72 -19.05 10.85
N ARG A 256 30.11 -19.62 12.00
CA ARG A 256 31.38 -19.42 12.73
C ARG A 256 31.79 -17.99 13.13
N SER A 257 31.80 -17.75 14.45
CA SER A 257 32.96 -17.18 15.13
C SER A 257 33.23 -17.94 16.44
N GLU A 258 34.46 -18.43 16.58
CA GLU A 258 34.99 -19.19 17.74
C GLU A 258 35.58 -18.22 18.78
N SER A 259 35.04 -18.17 20.02
CA SER A 259 35.64 -18.72 21.29
C SER A 259 36.17 -17.61 22.25
N PRO A 260 36.48 -17.86 23.56
CA PRO A 260 36.20 -19.00 24.44
C PRO A 260 35.64 -18.68 25.86
N ILE A 261 34.89 -19.64 26.43
CA ILE A 261 34.88 -20.19 27.82
C ILE A 261 34.85 -19.25 29.05
N ALA A 262 33.77 -19.33 29.86
CA ALA A 262 33.82 -19.73 31.29
C ALA A 262 32.44 -19.89 31.98
N ARG A 263 32.19 -21.12 32.47
CA ARG A 263 31.36 -21.59 33.61
C ARG A 263 30.46 -20.58 34.37
N ARG A 264 29.19 -20.95 34.64
CA ARG A 264 28.76 -21.69 35.87
C ARG A 264 27.26 -22.01 35.86
N ASN A 265 26.96 -23.24 36.30
CA ASN A 265 25.64 -23.87 36.47
C ASN A 265 24.59 -23.01 37.19
N ARG A 266 23.34 -23.06 36.69
CA ARG A 266 22.16 -23.16 37.56
C ARG A 266 21.02 -23.88 36.82
N SER A 267 20.72 -25.08 37.32
CA SER A 267 19.45 -25.79 37.14
C SER A 267 18.34 -24.96 37.76
N ASP A 268 17.28 -24.70 37.00
CA ASP A 268 15.87 -24.61 37.44
C ASP A 268 15.05 -23.89 36.37
N ASN A 269 14.33 -24.66 35.54
CA ASN A 269 12.96 -24.33 35.11
C ASN A 269 12.37 -25.41 34.19
N GLY A 270 12.11 -26.59 34.76
CA GLY A 270 11.23 -27.61 34.15
C GLY A 270 9.74 -27.25 34.18
N GLY A 271 9.36 -26.08 34.73
CA GLY A 271 7.97 -25.65 34.83
C GLY A 271 7.44 -24.81 33.66
N ILE A 272 8.33 -24.22 32.85
CA ILE A 272 7.92 -23.27 31.80
C ILE A 272 7.61 -23.99 30.48
N GLU A 273 8.27 -25.11 30.18
CA GLU A 273 8.02 -25.88 28.95
C GLU A 273 6.70 -26.66 28.99
N LEU A 274 6.32 -27.23 30.13
CA LEU A 274 5.06 -27.98 30.25
C LEU A 274 3.83 -27.05 30.13
N GLN A 275 3.95 -25.81 30.59
CA GLN A 275 2.90 -24.78 30.46
C GLN A 275 2.86 -24.17 29.05
N ARG A 276 3.97 -24.20 28.32
CA ARG A 276 4.06 -23.79 26.90
C ARG A 276 3.50 -24.86 25.97
N LEU A 277 3.77 -26.13 26.25
CA LEU A 277 3.19 -27.26 25.53
C LEU A 277 1.69 -27.37 25.78
N SER A 278 1.22 -27.19 27.02
CA SER A 278 -0.22 -27.13 27.32
C SER A 278 -0.91 -25.92 26.68
N ARG A 279 -0.22 -24.76 26.58
CA ARG A 279 -0.75 -23.61 25.82
C ARG A 279 -0.78 -23.87 24.32
N LEU A 280 0.27 -24.45 23.74
CA LEU A 280 0.32 -24.82 22.32
C LEU A 280 -0.72 -25.90 21.99
N GLU A 281 -0.98 -26.84 22.91
CA GLU A 281 -2.03 -27.84 22.80
C GLU A 281 -3.42 -27.21 22.93
N SER A 282 -3.61 -26.20 23.80
CA SER A 282 -4.86 -25.41 23.86
C SER A 282 -5.08 -24.51 22.64
N GLN A 283 -4.01 -24.06 21.99
CA GLN A 283 -4.06 -23.22 20.79
C GLN A 283 -4.26 -24.06 19.52
N ALA A 284 -3.66 -25.26 19.46
CA ALA A 284 -3.92 -26.26 18.43
C ALA A 284 -5.32 -26.90 18.58
N ASN A 285 -5.82 -27.10 19.81
CA ASN A 285 -7.20 -27.59 20.05
C ASN A 285 -8.29 -26.55 19.71
N SER A 286 -7.94 -25.27 19.57
CA SER A 286 -8.88 -24.24 19.09
C SER A 286 -9.09 -24.30 17.57
N GLU A 287 -8.10 -24.78 16.81
CA GLU A 287 -8.23 -25.01 15.36
C GLU A 287 -8.71 -26.42 15.00
N ASN A 288 -8.52 -27.40 15.88
CA ASN A 288 -8.90 -28.81 15.67
C ASN A 288 -10.33 -29.19 16.10
N ASN A 289 -11.13 -28.27 16.66
CA ASN A 289 -12.58 -28.48 16.89
C ASN A 289 -13.42 -28.18 15.61
N ARG A 290 -12.90 -28.47 14.42
CA ARG A 290 -13.57 -28.22 13.13
C ARG A 290 -13.87 -29.55 12.46
N GLU A 291 -15.04 -30.10 12.74
CA GLU A 291 -15.45 -31.44 12.28
C GLU A 291 -15.84 -31.43 10.77
N PRO A 292 -15.48 -32.49 10.01
CA PRO A 292 -15.91 -32.70 8.62
C PRO A 292 -17.43 -32.63 8.39
N GLY A 293 -18.24 -32.91 9.43
CA GLY A 293 -19.70 -32.86 9.36
C GLY A 293 -20.28 -31.48 9.04
N ASP A 294 -19.54 -30.39 9.26
CA ASP A 294 -19.99 -29.04 8.94
C ASP A 294 -20.10 -28.79 7.43
N ILE A 295 -19.20 -29.34 6.62
CA ILE A 295 -19.20 -29.16 5.15
C ILE A 295 -20.39 -29.89 4.54
N GLU A 296 -20.68 -31.10 5.03
CA GLU A 296 -21.83 -31.91 4.64
C GLU A 296 -23.14 -31.15 4.92
N VAL A 297 -23.34 -30.69 6.15
CA VAL A 297 -24.54 -29.94 6.55
C VAL A 297 -24.71 -28.64 5.76
N GLU A 298 -23.62 -27.89 5.52
CA GLU A 298 -23.67 -26.66 4.74
C GLU A 298 -23.98 -26.93 3.25
N SER A 299 -23.45 -28.03 2.68
CA SER A 299 -23.71 -28.41 1.29
C SER A 299 -25.18 -28.76 1.05
N GLU A 300 -25.79 -29.52 1.97
CA GLU A 300 -27.20 -29.89 1.94
C GLU A 300 -28.11 -28.69 2.12
N ALA A 301 -27.74 -27.76 3.02
CA ALA A 301 -28.47 -26.51 3.21
C ALA A 301 -28.51 -25.66 1.94
N ILE A 302 -27.40 -25.54 1.20
CA ILE A 302 -27.36 -24.78 -0.06
C ILE A 302 -28.26 -25.42 -1.13
N VAL A 303 -28.17 -26.74 -1.31
CA VAL A 303 -29.00 -27.46 -2.28
C VAL A 303 -30.48 -27.32 -1.94
N SER A 304 -30.84 -27.50 -0.66
CA SER A 304 -32.21 -27.37 -0.16
C SER A 304 -32.77 -25.96 -0.36
N ILE A 305 -32.00 -24.91 -0.04
CA ILE A 305 -32.40 -23.51 -0.29
C ILE A 305 -32.68 -23.29 -1.78
N LEU A 306 -31.80 -23.76 -2.66
CA LEU A 306 -31.95 -23.52 -4.10
C LEU A 306 -33.12 -24.30 -4.71
N GLN A 307 -33.42 -25.51 -4.21
CA GLN A 307 -34.62 -26.26 -4.57
C GLN A 307 -35.90 -25.53 -4.13
N LEU A 308 -35.96 -25.05 -2.88
CA LEU A 308 -37.09 -24.27 -2.36
C LEU A 308 -37.35 -23.00 -3.18
N ILE A 309 -36.30 -22.36 -3.70
CA ILE A 309 -36.43 -21.17 -4.54
C ILE A 309 -36.83 -21.52 -5.99
N SER A 310 -36.37 -22.64 -6.55
CA SER A 310 -36.73 -23.06 -7.91
C SER A 310 -38.14 -23.65 -8.02
N GLY A 311 -38.70 -24.22 -6.95
CA GLY A 311 -40.06 -24.77 -6.92
C GLY A 311 -41.20 -23.75 -6.79
N SER A 312 -40.90 -22.45 -6.65
CA SER A 312 -41.85 -21.41 -6.23
C SER A 312 -42.77 -20.83 -7.33
N ASN A 313 -43.25 -21.66 -8.28
CA ASN A 313 -44.36 -21.28 -9.15
C ASN A 313 -45.74 -21.53 -8.49
N ILE A 314 -45.76 -21.99 -7.24
CA ILE A 314 -46.96 -22.31 -6.47
C ILE A 314 -46.94 -21.46 -5.18
N GLU A 315 -48.10 -20.88 -4.83
CA GLU A 315 -48.32 -20.14 -3.58
C GLU A 315 -47.68 -20.81 -2.37
N ILE A 316 -46.96 -20.02 -1.57
CA ILE A 316 -46.07 -20.51 -0.53
C ILE A 316 -46.86 -20.69 0.77
N THR A 317 -46.87 -21.91 1.30
CA THR A 317 -47.33 -22.24 2.64
C THR A 317 -46.36 -21.71 3.70
N THR A 318 -46.84 -21.41 4.90
CA THR A 318 -46.05 -20.96 6.06
C THR A 318 -44.88 -21.90 6.38
N ASP A 319 -45.04 -23.19 6.11
CA ASP A 319 -44.04 -24.23 6.39
C ASP A 319 -42.81 -24.11 5.49
N ASN A 320 -42.98 -23.70 4.23
CA ASN A 320 -41.85 -23.50 3.31
C ASN A 320 -41.01 -22.28 3.69
N GLU A 321 -41.63 -21.23 4.23
CA GLU A 321 -40.90 -20.05 4.71
C GLU A 321 -40.10 -20.37 5.98
N THR A 322 -40.68 -21.11 6.93
CA THR A 322 -39.95 -21.53 8.14
C THR A 322 -38.77 -22.44 7.80
N ASN A 323 -38.94 -23.37 6.84
CA ASN A 323 -37.86 -24.26 6.39
C ASN A 323 -36.73 -23.49 5.67
N TYR A 324 -37.07 -22.53 4.79
CA TYR A 324 -36.07 -21.67 4.16
C TYR A 324 -35.27 -20.85 5.18
N GLN A 325 -35.95 -20.25 6.17
CA GLN A 325 -35.27 -19.49 7.24
C GLN A 325 -34.39 -20.40 8.11
N HIS A 326 -34.85 -21.62 8.39
CA HIS A 326 -34.07 -22.62 9.13
C HIS A 326 -32.77 -22.98 8.39
N GLN A 327 -32.86 -23.36 7.11
CA GLN A 327 -31.68 -23.70 6.30
C GLN A 327 -30.71 -22.51 6.15
N LYS A 328 -31.24 -21.31 5.99
CA LYS A 328 -30.42 -20.08 5.94
C LYS A 328 -29.74 -19.78 7.27
N SER A 329 -30.40 -20.08 8.39
CA SER A 329 -29.82 -19.90 9.73
C SER A 329 -28.69 -20.90 10.01
N ILE A 330 -28.77 -22.11 9.46
CA ILE A 330 -27.69 -23.11 9.50
C ILE A 330 -26.48 -22.57 8.72
N LEU A 331 -26.71 -22.09 7.50
CA LEU A 331 -25.63 -21.62 6.60
C LEU A 331 -24.93 -20.33 7.09
N LEU A 332 -25.65 -19.42 7.77
CA LEU A 332 -25.14 -18.10 8.18
C LEU A 332 -25.07 -17.93 9.71
N LYS A 333 -25.01 -19.02 10.47
CA LYS A 333 -24.93 -18.98 11.92
C LYS A 333 -23.65 -18.25 12.37
N PRO A 334 -23.74 -17.20 13.21
CA PRO A 334 -22.55 -16.56 13.76
C PRO A 334 -21.77 -17.58 14.61
N ARG A 335 -20.52 -17.84 14.26
CA ARG A 335 -19.62 -18.70 15.03
C ARG A 335 -18.70 -17.83 15.90
N GLY A 336 -18.72 -18.02 17.21
CA GLY A 336 -17.81 -17.35 18.16
C GLY A 336 -18.48 -16.44 19.23
N ALA A 337 -17.70 -16.08 20.26
CA ALA A 337 -18.14 -15.26 21.40
C ALA A 337 -18.35 -13.78 21.05
N LYS A 338 -19.04 -13.02 21.93
CA LYS A 338 -19.15 -11.54 21.84
C LYS A 338 -17.78 -10.90 22.11
N ILE A 339 -17.00 -10.69 21.07
CA ILE A 339 -15.69 -10.02 21.10
C ILE A 339 -15.87 -8.50 21.31
N ARG A 340 -14.98 -7.86 22.08
CA ARG A 340 -15.00 -6.40 22.29
C ARG A 340 -14.54 -5.67 21.02
N PHE A 341 -15.06 -4.47 20.77
CA PHE A 341 -14.72 -3.65 19.60
C PHE A 341 -13.20 -3.46 19.38
N LYS A 342 -12.41 -3.39 20.47
CA LYS A 342 -10.95 -3.26 20.42
C LYS A 342 -10.25 -4.49 19.82
N GLU A 343 -10.72 -5.69 20.12
CA GLU A 343 -10.18 -6.94 19.57
C GLU A 343 -10.55 -7.10 18.09
N LEU A 344 -11.77 -6.67 17.70
CA LEU A 344 -12.18 -6.62 16.29
C LEU A 344 -11.28 -5.68 15.46
N LEU A 345 -10.87 -4.55 16.04
CA LEU A 345 -10.00 -3.57 15.37
C LEU A 345 -8.57 -4.11 15.19
N GLU A 346 -8.07 -4.92 16.13
CA GLU A 346 -6.76 -5.60 16.03
C GLU A 346 -6.80 -6.77 15.03
N GLU A 347 -7.93 -7.48 14.92
CA GLU A 347 -8.13 -8.57 13.96
C GLU A 347 -8.22 -8.06 12.51
N ILE A 348 -8.78 -6.85 12.31
CA ILE A 348 -8.72 -6.10 11.04
C ILE A 348 -7.33 -5.45 10.89
N LYS A 349 -6.27 -6.23 11.08
CA LYS A 349 -4.89 -5.79 10.81
C LYS A 349 -4.74 -5.53 9.31
N GLU A 350 -4.11 -4.41 8.95
CA GLU A 350 -3.94 -3.98 7.55
C GLU A 350 -3.28 -5.07 6.67
N SER A 351 -2.47 -5.97 7.26
CA SER A 351 -1.82 -7.11 6.58
C SER A 351 -2.79 -8.19 6.09
N ASN A 352 -3.88 -8.48 6.81
CA ASN A 352 -4.85 -9.53 6.44
C ASN A 352 -6.10 -8.99 5.72
N ARG A 353 -6.22 -7.66 5.59
CA ARG A 353 -7.41 -7.01 5.04
C ARG A 353 -7.75 -7.49 3.62
N GLY A 354 -6.76 -7.61 2.73
CA GLY A 354 -7.00 -8.02 1.34
C GLY A 354 -7.64 -9.40 1.25
N HIS A 355 -7.14 -10.35 2.03
CA HIS A 355 -7.70 -11.69 2.16
C HIS A 355 -9.12 -11.67 2.75
N LEU A 356 -9.32 -10.91 3.84
CA LEU A 356 -10.63 -10.75 4.48
C LEU A 356 -11.69 -10.21 3.50
N LEU A 357 -11.35 -9.20 2.70
CA LEU A 357 -12.26 -8.62 1.70
C LEU A 357 -12.60 -9.59 0.57
N ASN A 358 -11.65 -10.43 0.15
CA ASN A 358 -11.91 -11.47 -0.85
C ASN A 358 -12.85 -12.56 -0.30
N LYS A 359 -12.65 -12.99 0.96
CA LYS A 359 -13.59 -13.90 1.64
C LYS A 359 -14.97 -13.28 1.83
N TRP A 360 -15.03 -12.01 2.22
CA TRP A 360 -16.29 -11.28 2.32
C TRP A 360 -17.04 -11.21 0.99
N LEU A 361 -16.33 -11.02 -0.13
CA LEU A 361 -16.93 -11.03 -1.46
C LEU A 361 -17.54 -12.40 -1.79
N LYS A 362 -16.84 -13.50 -1.48
CA LYS A 362 -17.35 -14.88 -1.62
C LYS A 362 -18.66 -15.06 -0.85
N LEU A 363 -18.68 -14.65 0.42
CA LEU A 363 -19.86 -14.74 1.29
C LEU A 363 -21.04 -13.92 0.77
N LYS A 364 -20.79 -12.68 0.31
CA LYS A 364 -21.83 -11.84 -0.28
C LYS A 364 -22.37 -12.43 -1.56
N ALA A 365 -21.51 -12.96 -2.42
CA ALA A 365 -21.94 -13.61 -3.65
C ALA A 365 -22.81 -14.85 -3.35
N LEU A 366 -22.45 -15.66 -2.35
CA LEU A 366 -23.27 -16.80 -1.90
C LEU A 366 -24.63 -16.32 -1.38
N THR A 367 -24.65 -15.30 -0.51
CA THR A 367 -25.88 -14.73 0.07
C THR A 367 -26.82 -14.20 -1.02
N ILE A 368 -26.28 -13.64 -2.10
CA ILE A 368 -27.04 -13.16 -3.25
C ILE A 368 -27.63 -14.35 -4.03
N LEU A 369 -26.83 -15.40 -4.28
CA LEU A 369 -27.27 -16.59 -5.02
C LEU A 369 -28.34 -17.40 -4.28
N THR A 370 -28.23 -17.49 -2.95
CA THR A 370 -29.18 -18.18 -2.06
C THR A 370 -30.33 -17.27 -1.60
N SER A 371 -30.40 -16.03 -2.07
CA SER A 371 -31.54 -15.16 -1.80
C SER A 371 -32.76 -15.55 -2.62
N ARG A 372 -33.93 -15.49 -1.98
CA ARG A 372 -35.23 -15.63 -2.64
C ARG A 372 -35.37 -14.64 -3.80
N THR A 373 -36.04 -15.05 -4.86
CA THR A 373 -36.21 -14.29 -6.10
C THR A 373 -36.81 -12.89 -5.85
N VAL A 374 -35.93 -11.89 -5.79
CA VAL A 374 -36.28 -10.47 -5.92
C VAL A 374 -36.17 -10.11 -7.41
N SER A 375 -36.84 -9.05 -7.88
CA SER A 375 -36.76 -8.61 -9.28
C SER A 375 -35.31 -8.57 -9.79
N THR A 376 -35.06 -9.00 -11.02
CA THR A 376 -33.71 -9.06 -11.62
C THR A 376 -32.97 -7.72 -11.58
N ARG A 377 -33.70 -6.60 -11.51
CA ARG A 377 -33.15 -5.25 -11.31
C ARG A 377 -32.57 -5.07 -9.90
N LYS A 378 -33.26 -5.52 -8.86
CA LYS A 378 -32.81 -5.43 -7.47
C LYS A 378 -31.57 -6.31 -7.24
N LEU A 379 -31.52 -7.51 -7.82
CA LEU A 379 -30.32 -8.36 -7.67
C LEU A 379 -29.11 -7.77 -8.39
N ARG A 380 -29.28 -7.24 -9.60
CA ARG A 380 -28.22 -6.51 -10.32
C ARG A 380 -27.76 -5.27 -9.56
N LEU A 381 -28.66 -4.58 -8.86
CA LEU A 381 -28.29 -3.45 -8.00
C LEU A 381 -27.45 -3.93 -6.81
N LEU A 382 -27.84 -5.01 -6.15
CA LEU A 382 -27.11 -5.58 -5.01
C LEU A 382 -25.72 -6.08 -5.40
N ALA A 383 -25.59 -6.74 -6.55
CA ALA A 383 -24.31 -7.15 -7.11
C ALA A 383 -23.41 -5.93 -7.42
N ARG A 384 -23.96 -4.88 -8.04
CA ARG A 384 -23.23 -3.63 -8.30
C ARG A 384 -22.77 -2.92 -7.04
N LEU A 385 -23.63 -2.82 -6.01
CA LEU A 385 -23.28 -2.22 -4.72
C LEU A 385 -22.20 -3.04 -4.00
N THR A 386 -22.26 -4.37 -4.10
CA THR A 386 -21.24 -5.26 -3.53
C THR A 386 -19.89 -5.08 -4.25
N ALA A 387 -19.90 -5.02 -5.58
CA ALA A 387 -18.72 -4.73 -6.39
C ALA A 387 -18.11 -3.35 -6.07
N GLU A 388 -18.95 -2.32 -5.95
CA GLU A 388 -18.53 -0.96 -5.57
C GLU A 388 -17.91 -0.94 -4.17
N THR A 389 -18.54 -1.57 -3.18
CA THR A 389 -18.01 -1.60 -1.81
C THR A 389 -16.69 -2.34 -1.73
N TRP A 390 -16.58 -3.49 -2.42
CA TRP A 390 -15.31 -4.21 -2.53
C TRP A 390 -14.24 -3.35 -3.22
N ALA A 391 -14.55 -2.73 -4.36
CA ALA A 391 -13.62 -1.88 -5.09
C ALA A 391 -13.15 -0.66 -4.27
N PHE A 392 -14.07 0.01 -3.56
CA PHE A 392 -13.76 1.10 -2.64
C PHE A 392 -12.72 0.69 -1.60
N HIS A 393 -12.93 -0.43 -0.92
CA HIS A 393 -12.00 -0.91 0.12
C HIS A 393 -10.66 -1.38 -0.45
N GLN A 394 -10.65 -2.03 -1.61
CA GLN A 394 -9.41 -2.42 -2.29
C GLN A 394 -8.59 -1.20 -2.73
N CYS A 395 -9.23 -0.21 -3.37
CA CYS A 395 -8.56 1.00 -3.82
C CYS A 395 -8.00 1.81 -2.64
N ARG A 396 -8.80 2.04 -1.58
CA ARG A 396 -8.36 2.88 -0.44
C ARG A 396 -7.24 2.25 0.38
N GLY A 397 -7.10 0.93 0.26
CA GLY A 397 -6.09 0.12 0.90
C GLY A 397 -4.88 -0.24 0.03
N GLY A 398 -4.89 0.15 -1.24
CA GLY A 398 -3.86 -0.24 -2.20
C GLY A 398 -2.64 0.66 -2.17
N PHE A 399 -1.56 0.16 -2.75
CA PHE A 399 -0.39 0.96 -3.07
C PHE A 399 -0.73 2.09 -4.04
N ALA A 400 -1.68 1.89 -4.97
CA ALA A 400 -2.12 2.92 -5.91
C ALA A 400 -2.69 4.16 -5.19
N TRP A 401 -3.42 3.99 -4.10
CA TRP A 401 -3.90 5.13 -3.31
C TRP A 401 -2.75 5.93 -2.68
N ARG A 402 -1.72 5.25 -2.19
CA ARG A 402 -0.51 5.93 -1.67
C ARG A 402 0.18 6.75 -2.76
N LEU A 403 0.20 6.23 -3.99
CA LEU A 403 0.74 6.94 -5.15
C LEU A 403 -0.08 8.18 -5.50
N PHE A 404 -1.41 8.13 -5.41
CA PHE A 404 -2.27 9.30 -5.60
C PHE A 404 -2.10 10.34 -4.48
N TRP A 405 -1.90 9.91 -3.24
CA TRP A 405 -1.58 10.82 -2.15
C TRP A 405 -0.22 11.50 -2.34
N LEU A 406 0.81 10.73 -2.75
CA LEU A 406 2.12 11.27 -3.11
C LEU A 406 2.03 12.26 -4.28
N TRP A 407 1.19 11.97 -5.27
CA TRP A 407 0.89 12.89 -6.38
C TRP A 407 0.27 14.20 -5.87
N SER A 408 -0.71 14.15 -4.96
CA SER A 408 -1.33 15.33 -4.37
C SER A 408 -0.31 16.27 -3.73
N GLY A 409 0.59 15.74 -2.89
CA GLY A 409 1.63 16.55 -2.25
C GLY A 409 2.71 17.04 -3.23
N ASN A 410 2.96 16.31 -4.32
CA ASN A 410 3.80 16.81 -5.42
C ASN A 410 3.13 18.01 -6.12
N VAL A 411 1.85 17.90 -6.48
CA VAL A 411 1.09 19.01 -7.08
C VAL A 411 1.10 20.22 -6.16
N TYR A 412 0.80 20.01 -4.87
CA TYR A 412 0.87 21.07 -3.86
C TYR A 412 2.25 21.74 -3.83
N GLY A 413 3.32 20.98 -3.60
CA GLY A 413 4.68 21.54 -3.50
C GLY A 413 5.14 22.23 -4.79
N ILE A 414 4.88 21.65 -5.96
CA ILE A 414 5.25 22.24 -7.26
C ILE A 414 4.49 23.56 -7.48
N VAL A 415 3.17 23.54 -7.28
CA VAL A 415 2.34 24.74 -7.49
C VAL A 415 2.74 25.83 -6.49
N THR A 416 2.94 25.51 -5.21
CA THR A 416 3.40 26.48 -4.20
C THR A 416 4.76 27.07 -4.55
N ILE A 417 5.72 26.26 -5.02
CA ILE A 417 7.02 26.79 -5.49
C ILE A 417 6.82 27.78 -6.65
N LEU A 418 5.98 27.43 -7.63
CA LEU A 418 5.74 28.27 -8.79
C LEU A 418 5.00 29.57 -8.43
N THR A 419 3.98 29.49 -7.56
CA THR A 419 3.22 30.67 -7.11
C THR A 419 4.08 31.58 -6.25
N SER A 420 4.82 31.04 -5.26
CA SER A 420 5.77 31.82 -4.46
C SER A 420 6.84 32.48 -5.32
N ARG A 421 7.33 31.79 -6.37
CA ARG A 421 8.33 32.36 -7.27
C ARG A 421 7.78 33.49 -8.16
N ALA A 422 6.49 33.44 -8.51
CA ALA A 422 5.85 34.46 -9.33
C ALA A 422 5.63 35.79 -8.58
N VAL A 423 5.55 35.76 -7.25
CA VAL A 423 5.39 36.96 -6.41
C VAL A 423 6.74 37.59 -6.13
N THR A 424 7.19 38.51 -6.99
CA THR A 424 8.48 39.22 -6.86
C THR A 424 8.33 40.67 -6.40
N THR A 425 7.14 41.09 -5.99
CA THR A 425 6.84 42.47 -5.61
C THR A 425 7.74 42.95 -4.46
N GLY A 426 8.46 44.05 -4.67
CA GLY A 426 9.32 44.67 -3.65
C GLY A 426 10.70 44.05 -3.50
N MET A 427 11.09 43.12 -4.37
CA MET A 427 12.40 42.45 -4.34
C MET A 427 13.37 43.03 -5.39
N SER A 428 14.63 43.25 -5.02
CA SER A 428 15.72 43.64 -5.93
C SER A 428 16.62 42.48 -6.31
N GLY A 429 17.29 42.64 -7.45
CA GLY A 429 18.30 41.72 -7.96
C GLY A 429 17.75 40.79 -9.04
N ASN A 430 18.61 39.92 -9.56
CA ASN A 430 18.22 38.96 -10.59
C ASN A 430 17.84 37.60 -9.97
N PRO A 431 16.55 37.22 -9.94
CA PRO A 431 16.08 35.95 -9.36
C PRO A 431 16.53 34.71 -10.14
N ASN A 432 17.15 34.89 -11.33
CA ASN A 432 17.65 33.81 -12.18
C ASN A 432 19.18 33.68 -12.13
N LYS A 433 19.87 34.45 -11.28
CA LYS A 433 21.31 34.34 -11.11
C LYS A 433 21.64 33.01 -10.42
N MET A 434 22.49 32.20 -11.03
CA MET A 434 23.01 30.97 -10.42
C MET A 434 24.29 31.24 -9.65
N GLY A 435 24.29 30.89 -8.37
CA GLY A 435 25.47 30.86 -7.50
C GLY A 435 26.08 29.45 -7.39
N PHE A 436 27.26 29.35 -6.79
CA PHE A 436 27.93 28.06 -6.54
C PHE A 436 27.09 27.13 -5.65
N GLY A 437 26.39 27.67 -4.65
CA GLY A 437 25.52 26.91 -3.74
C GLY A 437 24.40 26.14 -4.47
N GLN A 438 24.00 26.60 -5.65
CA GLN A 438 22.93 25.98 -6.45
C GLN A 438 23.42 24.81 -7.33
N ILE A 439 24.73 24.71 -7.61
CA ILE A 439 25.29 23.66 -8.47
C ILE A 439 25.45 22.34 -7.70
N VAL A 440 25.76 22.43 -6.40
CA VAL A 440 25.93 21.27 -5.52
C VAL A 440 24.70 20.35 -5.52
N PRO A 441 23.47 20.82 -5.22
CA PRO A 441 22.30 19.95 -5.19
C PRO A 441 21.95 19.34 -6.56
N LEU A 442 22.27 20.03 -7.66
CA LEU A 442 22.10 19.48 -9.02
C LEU A 442 23.08 18.33 -9.28
N THR A 443 24.33 18.47 -8.85
CA THR A 443 25.36 17.43 -9.02
C THR A 443 25.03 16.18 -8.19
N LEU A 444 24.45 16.37 -7.00
CA LEU A 444 24.02 15.27 -6.13
C LEU A 444 22.93 14.38 -6.75
N LEU A 445 22.21 14.83 -7.78
CA LEU A 445 21.25 14.00 -8.54
C LEU A 445 21.89 12.76 -9.19
N ALA A 446 23.22 12.72 -9.34
CA ALA A 446 23.92 11.53 -9.82
C ALA A 446 23.98 10.39 -8.79
N LEU A 447 23.92 10.69 -7.48
CA LEU A 447 24.09 9.70 -6.42
C LEU A 447 23.07 8.56 -6.45
N PRO A 448 21.76 8.82 -6.65
CA PRO A 448 20.79 7.74 -6.77
C PRO A 448 21.08 6.79 -7.93
N ILE A 449 21.58 7.32 -9.07
CA ILE A 449 21.93 6.51 -10.24
C ILE A 449 23.06 5.55 -9.90
N PHE A 450 24.11 6.02 -9.23
CA PHE A 450 25.20 5.17 -8.76
C PHE A 450 24.72 4.12 -7.76
N ALA A 451 23.86 4.49 -6.80
CA ALA A 451 23.29 3.55 -5.84
C ALA A 451 22.44 2.45 -6.51
N ALA A 452 21.72 2.76 -7.59
CA ALA A 452 20.99 1.75 -8.36
C ALA A 452 21.94 0.78 -9.10
N MET A 453 23.01 1.31 -9.69
CA MET A 453 24.03 0.51 -10.37
C MET A 453 24.71 -0.46 -9.39
N GLU A 454 25.09 0.03 -8.21
CA GLU A 454 25.66 -0.77 -7.12
C GLU A 454 24.66 -1.79 -6.58
N GLY A 455 23.42 -1.39 -6.34
CA GLY A 455 22.36 -2.28 -5.86
C GLY A 455 22.09 -3.45 -6.80
N ARG A 456 22.21 -3.22 -8.11
CA ARG A 456 22.10 -4.27 -9.12
C ARG A 456 23.34 -5.17 -9.14
N ALA A 457 24.54 -4.59 -9.09
CA ALA A 457 25.79 -5.33 -9.08
C ALA A 457 25.90 -6.24 -7.85
N GLY A 458 25.61 -5.72 -6.66
CA GLY A 458 25.62 -6.47 -5.40
C GLY A 458 24.61 -7.61 -5.36
N TYR A 459 23.39 -7.40 -5.88
CA TYR A 459 22.40 -8.47 -6.00
C TYR A 459 22.88 -9.59 -6.93
N LYS A 460 23.48 -9.25 -8.07
CA LYS A 460 24.06 -10.24 -8.99
C LYS A 460 25.19 -11.04 -8.34
N GLN A 461 25.99 -10.42 -7.49
CA GLN A 461 27.04 -11.10 -6.73
C GLN A 461 26.44 -12.09 -5.71
N LYS A 462 25.39 -11.68 -4.98
CA LYS A 462 24.68 -12.55 -4.02
C LYS A 462 24.01 -13.75 -4.71
N LEU A 463 23.44 -13.56 -5.90
CA LEU A 463 22.91 -14.66 -6.71
C LEU A 463 24.00 -15.68 -7.06
N LYS A 464 25.16 -15.20 -7.53
CA LYS A 464 26.30 -16.07 -7.85
C LYS A 464 26.82 -16.85 -6.64
N SER A 465 26.82 -16.25 -5.44
CA SER A 465 27.24 -16.96 -4.23
C SER A 465 26.24 -18.01 -3.79
N ILE A 466 24.93 -17.75 -3.92
CA ILE A 466 23.88 -18.74 -3.63
C ILE A 466 23.95 -19.90 -4.62
N GLU A 467 24.13 -19.61 -5.90
CA GLU A 467 24.30 -20.62 -6.95
C GLU A 467 25.53 -21.49 -6.67
N LYS A 468 26.66 -20.87 -6.30
CA LYS A 468 27.86 -21.58 -5.90
C LYS A 468 27.62 -22.48 -4.67
N ALA A 469 26.97 -21.98 -3.62
CA ALA A 469 26.65 -22.76 -2.43
C ALA A 469 25.73 -23.95 -2.72
N ARG A 470 24.74 -23.80 -3.61
CA ARG A 470 23.89 -24.92 -4.04
C ARG A 470 24.64 -25.97 -4.85
N VAL A 471 25.55 -25.56 -5.72
CA VAL A 471 26.41 -26.48 -6.48
C VAL A 471 27.34 -27.23 -5.53
N ASP A 472 27.93 -26.54 -4.55
CA ASP A 472 28.78 -27.16 -3.52
C ASP A 472 27.97 -28.17 -2.67
N GLN A 473 26.73 -27.84 -2.29
CA GLN A 473 25.83 -28.73 -1.55
C GLN A 473 25.39 -29.95 -2.37
N ALA A 474 25.01 -29.78 -3.64
CA ALA A 474 24.65 -30.88 -4.53
C ALA A 474 25.85 -31.81 -4.81
N THR A 475 27.06 -31.25 -4.91
CA THR A 475 28.30 -32.03 -5.05
C THR A 475 28.59 -32.85 -3.78
N PHE A 476 28.28 -32.29 -2.60
CA PHE A 476 28.41 -32.99 -1.32
C PHE A 476 27.40 -34.15 -1.19
N GLU A 477 26.12 -33.94 -1.54
CA GLU A 477 25.09 -34.98 -1.51
C GLU A 477 25.36 -36.13 -2.50
N THR A 478 25.92 -35.81 -3.68
CA THR A 478 26.32 -36.82 -4.68
C THR A 478 27.55 -37.63 -4.22
N SER A 479 28.44 -37.04 -3.41
CA SER A 479 29.58 -37.75 -2.83
C SER A 479 29.20 -38.68 -1.66
N VAL A 480 28.13 -38.33 -0.92
CA VAL A 480 27.64 -39.11 0.24
C VAL A 480 26.76 -40.29 -0.22
N THR A 481 26.06 -40.18 -1.36
CA THR A 481 25.30 -41.30 -1.96
C THR A 481 26.17 -42.33 -2.67
N GLY A 482 27.48 -42.09 -2.80
CA GLY A 482 28.44 -43.06 -3.33
C GLY A 482 28.73 -44.26 -2.42
N ASN A 483 28.36 -44.21 -1.12
CA ASN A 483 28.83 -45.20 -0.13
C ASN A 483 27.78 -45.88 0.76
N LEU A 484 26.48 -45.79 0.47
CA LEU A 484 25.50 -46.69 1.11
C LEU A 484 24.45 -47.17 0.10
N ARG A 485 24.79 -48.29 -0.56
CA ARG A 485 23.83 -49.13 -1.26
C ARG A 485 23.78 -50.49 -0.59
N SER A 486 22.89 -50.65 0.39
CA SER A 486 22.34 -51.97 0.74
C SER A 486 21.11 -51.85 1.64
N GLN A 487 20.08 -52.65 1.29
CA GLN A 487 18.91 -53.07 2.10
C GLN A 487 17.83 -52.01 2.34
N SER A 488 16.52 -52.30 2.35
CA SER A 488 15.70 -53.47 2.02
C SER A 488 14.25 -53.03 2.25
N ARG A 489 13.37 -53.31 1.28
CA ARG A 489 11.98 -53.79 1.40
C ARG A 489 11.09 -53.31 2.58
N GLY A 490 9.92 -52.74 2.22
CA GLY A 490 8.78 -52.57 3.13
C GLY A 490 7.53 -52.02 2.45
N GLN A 491 6.87 -52.83 1.64
CA GLN A 491 5.53 -52.58 1.10
C GLN A 491 4.51 -53.13 2.10
N TYR A 492 3.73 -52.28 2.79
CA TYR A 492 2.44 -52.66 3.40
C TYR A 492 1.56 -51.43 3.71
N LEU A 493 0.32 -51.50 3.22
CA LEU A 493 -0.92 -50.82 3.66
C LEU A 493 -0.99 -49.28 3.68
N ALA A 494 -1.39 -48.71 2.55
CA ALA A 494 -2.10 -47.42 2.48
C ALA A 494 -3.40 -47.60 1.69
N GLN A 495 -4.36 -48.32 2.27
CA GLN A 495 -5.72 -48.42 1.72
C GLN A 495 -6.74 -48.36 2.86
N ARG A 496 -6.80 -47.20 3.53
CA ARG A 496 -7.91 -46.86 4.44
C ARG A 496 -8.17 -45.37 4.66
N GLN A 497 -7.62 -44.48 3.84
CA GLN A 497 -7.85 -43.03 3.98
C GLN A 497 -8.58 -42.35 2.81
N ASN A 498 -8.88 -43.05 1.71
CA ASN A 498 -9.39 -42.41 0.49
C ASN A 498 -10.93 -42.34 0.36
N LEU A 499 -11.71 -42.82 1.33
CA LEU A 499 -13.18 -42.84 1.21
C LEU A 499 -13.90 -41.53 1.62
N PRO A 500 -13.47 -40.79 2.67
CA PRO A 500 -14.10 -39.52 3.03
C PRO A 500 -13.83 -38.41 2.01
N GLU A 501 -12.59 -38.33 1.49
CA GLU A 501 -12.17 -37.27 0.56
C GLU A 501 -12.89 -37.32 -0.80
N GLU A 502 -13.21 -38.51 -1.31
CA GLU A 502 -13.89 -38.67 -2.60
C GLU A 502 -15.38 -38.24 -2.53
N ILE A 503 -16.03 -38.50 -1.39
CA ILE A 503 -17.43 -38.11 -1.13
C ILE A 503 -17.56 -36.57 -1.01
N ASP A 504 -16.63 -35.93 -0.31
CA ASP A 504 -16.63 -34.48 -0.14
C ASP A 504 -16.39 -33.75 -1.46
N ILE A 505 -15.50 -34.26 -2.32
CA ILE A 505 -15.24 -33.71 -3.66
C ILE A 505 -16.50 -33.80 -4.54
N ALA A 506 -17.21 -34.94 -4.52
CA ALA A 506 -18.43 -35.12 -5.29
C ALA A 506 -19.54 -34.14 -4.86
N ARG A 507 -19.71 -33.92 -3.54
CA ARG A 507 -20.68 -32.96 -3.00
C ARG A 507 -20.35 -31.52 -3.34
N ILE A 508 -19.07 -31.13 -3.23
CA ILE A 508 -18.61 -29.79 -3.63
C ILE A 508 -18.93 -29.53 -5.10
N LYS A 509 -18.75 -30.53 -5.97
CA LYS A 509 -19.07 -30.44 -7.41
C LYS A 509 -20.57 -30.25 -7.66
N ILE A 510 -21.43 -30.96 -6.92
CA ILE A 510 -22.89 -30.76 -6.98
C ILE A 510 -23.24 -29.32 -6.61
N VAL A 511 -22.70 -28.80 -5.51
CA VAL A 511 -22.94 -27.41 -5.08
C VAL A 511 -22.46 -26.41 -6.13
N GLN A 512 -21.29 -26.62 -6.73
CA GLN A 512 -20.78 -25.80 -7.83
C GLN A 512 -21.74 -25.78 -9.03
N ASP A 513 -22.23 -26.94 -9.46
CA ASP A 513 -23.13 -27.03 -10.62
C ASP A 513 -24.47 -26.32 -10.37
N VAL A 514 -25.05 -26.49 -9.17
CA VAL A 514 -26.31 -25.83 -8.80
C VAL A 514 -26.13 -24.31 -8.70
N LEU A 515 -25.04 -23.84 -8.10
CA LEU A 515 -24.74 -22.40 -8.02
C LEU A 515 -24.46 -21.78 -9.39
N LYS A 516 -23.76 -22.50 -10.27
CA LYS A 516 -23.47 -22.08 -11.64
C LYS A 516 -24.75 -21.94 -12.46
N LYS A 517 -25.66 -22.91 -12.34
CA LYS A 517 -26.99 -22.86 -12.96
C LYS A 517 -27.77 -21.65 -12.46
N ARG A 518 -27.85 -21.49 -11.13
CA ARG A 518 -28.53 -20.36 -10.48
C ARG A 518 -28.00 -19.00 -10.95
N ALA A 519 -26.68 -18.83 -11.04
CA ALA A 519 -26.07 -17.58 -11.50
C ALA A 519 -26.46 -17.22 -12.94
N LYS A 520 -26.59 -18.23 -13.82
CA LYS A 520 -27.10 -18.07 -15.19
C LYS A 520 -28.58 -17.72 -15.21
N ASP A 521 -29.40 -18.42 -14.42
CA ASP A 521 -30.85 -18.21 -14.36
C ASP A 521 -31.21 -16.78 -13.93
N ILE A 522 -30.42 -16.18 -13.03
CA ILE A 522 -30.64 -14.78 -12.61
C ILE A 522 -29.98 -13.75 -13.56
N GLY A 523 -29.28 -14.20 -14.59
CA GLY A 523 -28.59 -13.33 -15.55
C GLY A 523 -27.38 -12.60 -14.97
N CYS A 524 -26.75 -13.16 -13.93
CA CYS A 524 -25.55 -12.61 -13.27
C CYS A 524 -24.46 -13.69 -13.13
N PRO A 525 -23.88 -14.18 -14.24
CA PRO A 525 -22.92 -15.29 -14.22
C PRO A 525 -21.64 -14.96 -13.44
N GLU A 526 -21.31 -13.67 -13.29
CA GLU A 526 -20.14 -13.20 -12.55
C GLU A 526 -20.18 -13.57 -11.06
N LEU A 527 -21.37 -13.70 -10.46
CA LEU A 527 -21.54 -14.08 -9.06
C LEU A 527 -20.96 -15.48 -8.77
N TYR A 528 -21.04 -16.39 -9.74
CA TYR A 528 -20.44 -17.72 -9.61
C TYR A 528 -18.92 -17.63 -9.45
N ASN A 529 -18.26 -16.84 -10.31
CA ASN A 529 -16.82 -16.63 -10.25
C ASN A 529 -16.39 -15.96 -8.94
N TRP A 530 -17.23 -15.06 -8.40
CA TRP A 530 -16.98 -14.43 -7.10
C TRP A 530 -17.05 -15.45 -5.95
N VAL A 531 -18.01 -16.39 -5.97
CA VAL A 531 -18.15 -17.43 -4.95
C VAL A 531 -16.99 -18.40 -4.97
N THR A 532 -16.56 -18.88 -6.15
CA THR A 532 -15.45 -19.83 -6.24
C THR A 532 -14.11 -19.18 -5.89
N GLY A 533 -13.98 -17.87 -6.09
CA GLY A 533 -12.70 -17.17 -5.93
C GLY A 533 -11.86 -17.17 -7.19
N ASP A 534 -12.39 -17.69 -8.30
CA ASP A 534 -11.68 -17.74 -9.57
C ASP A 534 -11.73 -16.40 -10.27
N LYS A 535 -10.57 -15.98 -10.78
CA LYS A 535 -10.51 -14.90 -11.78
C LYS A 535 -11.13 -13.56 -11.33
N LEU A 536 -11.17 -13.28 -10.02
CA LEU A 536 -11.71 -12.02 -9.45
C LEU A 536 -11.14 -10.77 -10.12
N THR A 537 -9.83 -10.76 -10.40
CA THR A 537 -9.13 -9.63 -11.04
C THR A 537 -9.52 -9.44 -12.51
N SER A 538 -10.21 -10.38 -13.13
CA SER A 538 -10.72 -10.29 -14.51
C SER A 538 -12.23 -10.09 -14.60
N ALA A 539 -12.96 -10.02 -13.47
CA ALA A 539 -14.40 -9.80 -13.49
C ALA A 539 -14.72 -8.36 -13.95
N PRO A 540 -15.50 -8.16 -15.04
CA PRO A 540 -15.73 -6.85 -15.64
C PRO A 540 -16.32 -5.80 -14.69
N SER A 541 -17.30 -6.19 -13.88
CA SER A 541 -17.94 -5.31 -12.89
C SER A 541 -16.98 -4.86 -11.78
N LEU A 542 -16.10 -5.75 -11.30
CA LEU A 542 -15.06 -5.42 -10.31
C LEU A 542 -14.00 -4.50 -10.92
N GLN A 543 -13.58 -4.77 -12.17
CA GLN A 543 -12.63 -3.92 -12.90
C GLN A 543 -13.18 -2.52 -13.12
N MET A 544 -14.43 -2.40 -13.55
CA MET A 544 -15.11 -1.12 -13.73
C MET A 544 -15.21 -0.34 -12.41
N GLY A 545 -15.61 -1.00 -11.32
CA GLY A 545 -15.67 -0.37 -10.00
C GLY A 545 -14.30 0.17 -9.56
N ILE A 546 -13.23 -0.63 -9.72
CA ILE A 546 -11.87 -0.21 -9.41
C ILE A 546 -11.45 0.98 -10.27
N ALA A 547 -11.70 0.95 -11.58
CA ALA A 547 -11.33 2.03 -12.49
C ALA A 547 -12.03 3.34 -12.14
N ILE A 548 -13.33 3.30 -11.85
CA ILE A 548 -14.11 4.48 -11.42
C ILE A 548 -13.54 5.05 -10.12
N HIS A 549 -13.33 4.21 -9.10
CA HIS A 549 -12.77 4.68 -7.83
C HIS A 549 -11.35 5.23 -8.01
N ALA A 550 -10.49 4.57 -8.79
CA ALA A 550 -9.14 5.05 -9.05
C ALA A 550 -9.16 6.43 -9.73
N ALA A 551 -10.04 6.63 -10.73
CA ALA A 551 -10.21 7.91 -11.40
C ALA A 551 -10.72 9.01 -10.44
N VAL A 552 -11.77 8.72 -9.65
CA VAL A 552 -12.30 9.66 -8.65
C VAL A 552 -11.22 10.04 -7.63
N MET A 553 -10.50 9.06 -7.09
CA MET A 553 -9.45 9.31 -6.11
C MET A 553 -8.29 10.12 -6.70
N PHE A 554 -7.89 9.86 -7.95
CA PHE A 554 -6.86 10.65 -8.63
C PHE A 554 -7.30 12.10 -8.86
N THR A 555 -8.54 12.32 -9.29
CA THR A 555 -9.10 13.66 -9.49
C THR A 555 -9.18 14.43 -8.17
N VAL A 556 -9.70 13.81 -7.10
CA VAL A 556 -9.79 14.42 -5.76
C VAL A 556 -8.41 14.75 -5.21
N ALA A 557 -7.43 13.84 -5.36
CA ALA A 557 -6.06 14.07 -4.92
C ALA A 557 -5.40 15.23 -5.67
N THR A 558 -5.60 15.31 -6.99
CA THR A 558 -5.07 16.41 -7.83
C THR A 558 -5.70 17.74 -7.45
N LEU A 559 -7.03 17.76 -7.32
CA LEU A 559 -7.78 18.97 -6.98
C LEU A 559 -7.42 19.48 -5.59
N LEU A 560 -7.23 18.56 -4.61
CA LEU A 560 -6.76 18.91 -3.27
C LEU A 560 -5.38 19.56 -3.30
N GLY A 561 -4.43 18.98 -4.02
CA GLY A 561 -3.08 19.54 -4.12
C GLY A 561 -3.10 20.94 -4.72
N PHE A 562 -3.90 21.14 -5.76
CA PHE A 562 -4.06 22.44 -6.42
C PHE A 562 -4.79 23.46 -5.53
N SER A 563 -5.92 23.10 -4.94
CA SER A 563 -6.73 24.01 -4.12
C SER A 563 -6.02 24.44 -2.84
N MET A 564 -5.22 23.54 -2.24
CA MET A 564 -4.40 23.87 -1.07
C MET A 564 -3.25 24.82 -1.44
N ALA A 565 -2.70 24.74 -2.65
CA ALA A 565 -1.62 25.62 -3.09
C ALA A 565 -2.10 27.06 -3.40
N TYR A 566 -3.34 27.22 -3.85
CA TYR A 566 -3.98 28.52 -4.11
C TYR A 566 -4.82 29.04 -2.92
N ASP A 567 -4.84 28.31 -1.81
CA ASP A 567 -5.64 28.61 -0.62
C ASP A 567 -7.14 28.87 -0.91
N ILE A 568 -7.74 28.05 -1.77
CA ILE A 568 -9.17 28.17 -2.12
C ILE A 568 -10.02 27.54 -1.01
N ALA A 569 -10.30 28.31 0.04
CA ALA A 569 -10.95 27.85 1.27
C ALA A 569 -12.20 26.96 1.04
N ASN A 570 -13.16 27.40 0.22
CA ASN A 570 -14.40 26.65 -0.04
C ASN A 570 -14.14 25.26 -0.67
N MET A 571 -13.17 25.18 -1.58
CA MET A 571 -12.79 23.91 -2.22
C MET A 571 -12.03 23.02 -1.23
N ASN A 572 -11.12 23.60 -0.43
CA ASN A 572 -10.39 22.88 0.62
C ASN A 572 -11.35 22.26 1.64
N ILE A 573 -12.30 23.05 2.16
CA ILE A 573 -13.33 22.57 3.10
C ILE A 573 -14.10 21.40 2.49
N THR A 574 -14.57 21.55 1.25
CA THR A 574 -15.37 20.53 0.56
C THR A 574 -14.58 19.23 0.37
N LEU A 575 -13.32 19.33 -0.05
CA LEU A 575 -12.48 18.16 -0.32
C LEU A 575 -12.03 17.47 0.97
N ILE A 576 -11.69 18.22 2.01
CA ILE A 576 -11.32 17.67 3.33
C ILE A 576 -12.54 16.98 3.97
N ALA A 577 -13.71 17.62 3.94
CA ALA A 577 -14.95 17.01 4.41
C ALA A 577 -15.27 15.72 3.64
N PHE A 578 -15.09 15.73 2.31
CA PHE A 578 -15.25 14.55 1.48
C PHE A 578 -14.27 13.43 1.88
N LEU A 579 -12.98 13.74 2.10
CA LEU A 579 -11.99 12.78 2.57
C LEU A 579 -12.34 12.21 3.95
N PHE A 580 -12.87 13.03 4.86
CA PHE A 580 -13.34 12.58 6.16
C PHE A 580 -14.51 11.60 6.05
N VAL A 581 -15.49 11.90 5.18
CA VAL A 581 -16.61 10.98 4.88
C VAL A 581 -16.09 9.65 4.32
N LEU A 582 -15.11 9.69 3.42
CA LEU A 582 -14.50 8.46 2.90
C LEU A 582 -13.73 7.69 3.98
N ALA A 583 -13.03 8.37 4.89
CA ALA A 583 -12.34 7.73 6.01
C ALA A 583 -13.34 7.08 6.99
N ALA A 584 -14.42 7.78 7.33
CA ALA A 584 -15.50 7.25 8.16
C ALA A 584 -16.17 6.04 7.50
N ARG A 585 -16.50 6.14 6.20
CA ARG A 585 -17.03 5.02 5.41
C ARG A 585 -16.09 3.81 5.42
N ARG A 586 -14.78 4.03 5.28
CA ARG A 586 -13.77 2.97 5.36
C ARG A 586 -13.82 2.27 6.73
N LEU A 587 -13.82 3.04 7.81
CA LEU A 587 -13.80 2.50 9.17
C LEU A 587 -15.09 1.70 9.47
N ILE A 588 -16.25 2.30 9.23
CA ILE A 588 -17.56 1.68 9.45
C ILE A 588 -17.75 0.43 8.58
N GLY A 589 -17.34 0.50 7.32
CA GLY A 589 -17.42 -0.61 6.37
C GLY A 589 -16.54 -1.78 6.78
N LEU A 590 -15.30 -1.53 7.21
CA LEU A 590 -14.39 -2.59 7.67
C LEU A 590 -14.89 -3.26 8.96
N CYS A 591 -15.40 -2.49 9.91
CA CYS A 591 -16.04 -3.05 11.11
C CYS A 591 -17.22 -3.94 10.75
N SER A 592 -18.04 -3.51 9.78
CA SER A 592 -19.19 -4.27 9.28
C SER A 592 -18.76 -5.56 8.56
N VAL A 593 -17.68 -5.51 7.76
CA VAL A 593 -17.07 -6.70 7.14
C VAL A 593 -16.62 -7.70 8.21
N GLY A 594 -15.88 -7.24 9.23
CA GLY A 594 -15.42 -8.10 10.34
C GLY A 594 -16.57 -8.77 11.09
N LEU A 595 -17.66 -8.05 11.34
CA LEU A 595 -18.85 -8.62 11.98
C LEU A 595 -19.55 -9.68 11.12
N VAL A 596 -19.73 -9.42 9.83
CA VAL A 596 -20.39 -10.35 8.89
C VAL A 596 -19.55 -11.62 8.68
N MET A 597 -18.22 -11.49 8.69
CA MET A 597 -17.30 -12.61 8.50
C MET A 597 -17.37 -13.67 9.61
N ARG A 598 -18.03 -13.41 10.74
CA ARG A 598 -18.31 -14.43 11.77
C ARG A 598 -19.30 -15.50 11.33
N SER A 599 -20.09 -15.20 10.32
CA SER A 599 -21.04 -16.13 9.70
C SER A 599 -20.48 -16.75 8.42
N TYR A 600 -19.15 -16.82 8.28
CA TYR A 600 -18.52 -17.38 7.08
C TYR A 600 -18.60 -18.92 7.10
N PRO A 601 -19.33 -19.54 6.15
CA PRO A 601 -19.45 -20.99 6.06
C PRO A 601 -18.16 -21.62 5.53
N MET A 602 -17.84 -22.80 6.05
CA MET A 602 -16.61 -23.55 5.74
C MET A 602 -16.55 -24.03 4.29
N ILE A 603 -17.71 -24.29 3.68
CA ILE A 603 -17.81 -24.73 2.28
C ILE A 603 -17.23 -23.70 1.29
N LEU A 604 -17.23 -22.40 1.61
CA LEU A 604 -16.70 -21.35 0.73
C LEU A 604 -15.18 -21.38 0.54
N ASP A 605 -14.45 -21.98 1.49
CA ASP A 605 -13.01 -22.20 1.34
C ASP A 605 -12.72 -23.33 0.34
N HIS A 606 -13.64 -24.28 0.18
CA HIS A 606 -13.47 -25.48 -0.64
C HIS A 606 -14.04 -25.34 -2.06
N LEU A 607 -14.97 -24.41 -2.29
CA LEU A 607 -15.61 -24.18 -3.59
C LEU A 607 -14.68 -23.73 -4.73
N GLY A 608 -13.42 -23.38 -4.44
CA GLY A 608 -12.39 -23.02 -5.43
C GLY A 608 -11.36 -24.11 -5.71
N CYS A 609 -11.41 -25.27 -5.04
CA CYS A 609 -10.40 -26.32 -5.20
C CYS A 609 -10.77 -27.24 -6.37
N THR A 610 -10.12 -27.07 -7.52
CA THR A 610 -10.23 -27.97 -8.66
C THR A 610 -9.20 -29.10 -8.56
N GLY A 611 -9.58 -30.23 -7.93
CA GLY A 611 -9.05 -31.56 -8.24
C GLY A 611 -7.64 -31.96 -7.76
N HIS A 612 -6.89 -31.11 -7.06
CA HIS A 612 -5.69 -31.54 -6.34
C HIS A 612 -5.58 -30.67 -5.09
N LEU A 613 -5.47 -31.29 -3.91
CA LEU A 613 -4.91 -30.64 -2.73
C LEU A 613 -3.40 -30.77 -2.87
N PRO A 614 -2.65 -29.75 -3.35
CA PRO A 614 -1.24 -29.79 -3.13
C PRO A 614 -1.00 -29.35 -1.70
N ASN A 615 -0.16 -30.11 -1.03
CA ASN A 615 0.59 -29.67 0.12
C ASN A 615 1.41 -28.43 -0.32
N GLN A 616 0.80 -27.25 -0.28
CA GLN A 616 1.43 -26.01 -0.73
C GLN A 616 1.18 -24.92 0.30
N GLN A 617 2.21 -24.79 1.15
CA GLN A 617 2.53 -23.60 1.91
C GLN A 617 2.06 -22.34 1.16
N SER A 618 1.32 -21.50 1.86
CA SER A 618 0.63 -20.33 1.35
C SER A 618 1.54 -19.43 0.51
N GLY A 619 1.51 -19.61 -0.81
CA GLY A 619 2.17 -18.71 -1.73
C GLY A 619 1.49 -17.34 -1.69
N SER A 620 2.29 -16.29 -1.48
CA SER A 620 1.81 -14.91 -1.38
C SER A 620 1.06 -14.50 -2.65
N GLN A 621 0.06 -13.61 -2.54
CA GLN A 621 -0.71 -13.17 -3.70
C GLN A 621 0.17 -12.59 -4.84
N GLY A 622 1.35 -12.07 -4.49
CA GLY A 622 2.37 -11.63 -5.44
C GLY A 622 3.00 -12.75 -6.27
N GLU A 623 3.05 -13.98 -5.77
CA GLU A 623 3.52 -15.16 -6.51
C GLU A 623 2.46 -15.67 -7.49
N ARG A 624 1.17 -15.65 -7.11
CA ARG A 624 0.08 -15.96 -8.06
C ARG A 624 0.03 -14.98 -9.24
N MET A 625 0.32 -13.70 -8.97
CA MET A 625 0.49 -12.70 -10.04
C MET A 625 1.75 -12.95 -10.88
N ALA A 626 2.82 -13.51 -10.30
CA ALA A 626 4.03 -13.85 -11.03
C ALA A 626 3.82 -15.05 -11.98
N VAL A 627 3.05 -16.05 -11.55
CA VAL A 627 2.67 -17.20 -12.40
C VAL A 627 1.76 -16.76 -13.55
N ALA A 628 0.79 -15.87 -13.28
CA ALA A 628 -0.04 -15.28 -14.33
C ALA A 628 0.77 -14.41 -15.32
N GLN A 629 1.84 -13.76 -14.85
CA GLN A 629 2.75 -13.01 -15.71
C GLN A 629 3.65 -13.93 -16.55
N ALA A 630 4.19 -15.00 -15.98
CA ALA A 630 4.98 -15.98 -16.73
C ALA A 630 4.15 -16.69 -17.82
N ALA A 631 2.87 -16.98 -17.53
CA ALA A 631 1.95 -17.56 -18.50
C ALA A 631 1.54 -16.57 -19.61
N GLY A 632 1.44 -15.27 -19.29
CA GLY A 632 1.16 -14.21 -20.26
C GLY A 632 2.34 -13.93 -21.19
N ASP A 633 3.55 -13.80 -20.63
CA ASP A 633 4.78 -13.55 -21.39
C ASP A 633 5.14 -14.77 -22.29
N ALA A 634 4.85 -16.00 -21.85
CA ALA A 634 5.03 -17.21 -22.66
C ALA A 634 4.01 -17.34 -23.81
N GLY A 635 2.79 -16.80 -23.65
CA GLY A 635 1.78 -16.77 -24.70
C GLY A 635 2.07 -15.75 -25.81
N GLU A 636 2.75 -14.65 -25.48
CA GLU A 636 3.20 -13.65 -26.47
C GLU A 636 4.44 -14.11 -27.24
N ASP A 637 5.39 -14.83 -26.61
CA ASP A 637 6.56 -15.42 -27.31
C ASP A 637 6.19 -16.55 -28.29
N LEU A 638 5.04 -17.20 -28.11
CA LEU A 638 4.50 -18.18 -29.06
C LEU A 638 3.77 -17.52 -30.25
N GLY A 639 3.23 -16.31 -30.07
CA GLY A 639 2.64 -15.53 -31.16
C GLY A 639 3.70 -14.96 -32.12
N ASP A 640 4.86 -14.58 -31.60
CA ASP A 640 5.98 -14.05 -32.40
C ASP A 640 6.79 -15.15 -33.12
N ARG A 641 6.72 -16.43 -32.69
CA ARG A 641 7.38 -17.55 -33.39
C ARG A 641 6.58 -18.17 -34.55
N VAL A 642 5.27 -17.97 -34.59
CA VAL A 642 4.43 -18.48 -35.69
C VAL A 642 4.51 -17.57 -36.94
N GLY A 643 5.05 -16.35 -36.81
CA GLY A 643 5.29 -15.44 -37.93
C GLY A 643 6.66 -15.55 -38.60
N GLU A 644 7.56 -16.42 -38.14
CA GLU A 644 8.92 -16.61 -38.71
C GLU A 644 9.09 -17.93 -39.50
N GLU A 645 8.03 -18.71 -39.72
CA GLU A 645 8.05 -19.92 -40.57
C GLU A 645 7.28 -19.78 -41.91
N GLU A 646 6.74 -18.60 -42.24
CA GLU A 646 6.27 -18.27 -43.59
C GLU A 646 6.89 -16.96 -44.09
N SER A 647 8.16 -17.03 -44.52
CA SER A 647 8.77 -16.12 -45.51
C SER A 647 10.03 -16.74 -46.10
#